data_AF-A0A397VNH6-F1
#
_entry.id   AF-A0A397VNH6-F1
#
_cell.length_a   1.000
_cell.length_b   1.000
_cell.length_c   1.000
_cell.angle_alpha   90.00
_cell.angle_beta   90.00
_cell.angle_gamma   90.00
#
_symmetry.space_group_name_H-M   'P 1'
#
loop_
_entity.id
_entity.type
_entity.pdbx_description
1 polymer ?
#
loop_
_entity_poly.entity_id
_entity_poly.type
_entity_poly.pdbx_seq_one_letter_code
_entity_poly.pdbx_strand_id
1 'polypeptide(L)'
;MLMIAGGILVYYLHATVNQLLSVYIETVKGLYSKECYEFLYDNCEEFENFYDHFRDYELDYNAVNIMMTTYLLRDKDGKIIELPQFMFLREAIATCDHDSSDSSYYQSDLNSCQATFDYLSERYYTHATPTIINGCLLNGQLSSSFVMAMDPNERHVSISECAEILNDSGGVSISIHNLSLKYGVINVLKIMDELINDCSRESKRKSALAVYVSDYHMDIEEILDAKRKDTNIEKRTYHLFYALWLSDLFLKRVMNNEQWSLFDPKQLCTEIMQHSSVDEIAVCNLTSVTLPRFVDAENKKFNFELLRRVVDQIVKNLNNVIDRNYYPVFRKTESSNLKHRPLGIGVSGLADVFAMMGMAWSLPKARILNRQIFETIYYQALVTSNELAAIHGPYDSYYDSPISKGLFQFDLAKEKLVDPLYNWDELRTKISEHGVRNSMLIQLMPTTSTHRMQGFSEGFEPYYSNLLVHRNKDGEISMVNRCLETNLKKLGLWDQQMRNDIVSNNGSVRNINRIPKNIKEIYKLSSEIDWQVILEMTADRGKFVCGSQSMNLFLTSVDPDLTEMIFYAWMIGCKTLMYYLRMVLPNTNSKPGITRENNFENELESWTKQSKICKHEFCDWGKIEEVFTLNRDAIRKLLKDAKGNNLNLIDLNIDRKALRAVMNKTRHTLVKSYYKDRFFRQREFNFKYEKEDLLAAIRREILEETGVDIIQPDIETRYLGNDEKLREKDKITTHVFYVEMSVSKYKPWSPETESYLTSCSIDEINQDSLKPEEEHVEPQNRATAEKLANTLRFPMANKCQLCQEILSSQKKLVIHERIKHRNNKIIPHRKLLIQPSLEQITFYQDAFIVLVKKRLGFSRHSIGAKQVSIHAFPENIFVFLFENEPSFRYSPVQRKYSCFFQGEAGEQRLKQLVNYDNWNVRQDPKLKTIGYVLFMDNESSYRVNFSWTQSEFRENERIFQCGTVTCKFTADSGEFSQEPVISQASNLLQVHSNKNPPSDGPAQKNYRFILPRVPFQQINI
;
A
#
# COMPACT_ATOMS: atom_id res chain seq x y z
N MET A 1 28.64 -21.51 1.23
CA MET A 1 27.63 -22.24 0.44
C MET A 1 26.86 -21.32 -0.49
N LEU A 2 25.98 -20.39 -0.05
CA LEU A 2 25.22 -19.51 -0.96
C LEU A 2 26.06 -18.77 -2.02
N MET A 3 27.23 -18.22 -1.66
CA MET A 3 28.13 -17.57 -2.62
C MET A 3 28.64 -18.53 -3.72
N ILE A 4 28.86 -19.80 -3.39
CA ILE A 4 29.33 -20.82 -4.34
C ILE A 4 28.16 -21.22 -5.27
N ALA A 5 26.97 -21.46 -4.70
CA ALA A 5 25.78 -21.76 -5.49
C ALA A 5 25.35 -20.58 -6.38
N GLY A 6 25.49 -19.34 -5.90
CA GLY A 6 25.32 -18.12 -6.67
C GLY A 6 26.32 -18.05 -7.82
N GLY A 7 27.62 -18.22 -7.54
CA GLY A 7 28.67 -18.27 -8.56
C GLY A 7 28.47 -19.35 -9.63
N ILE A 8 27.89 -20.51 -9.28
CA ILE A 8 27.51 -21.55 -10.25
C ILE A 8 26.36 -21.08 -11.17
N LEU A 9 25.35 -20.42 -10.61
CA LEU A 9 24.25 -19.84 -11.40
C LEU A 9 24.72 -18.67 -12.29
N VAL A 10 25.63 -17.83 -11.79
CA VAL A 10 26.27 -16.74 -12.57
C VAL A 10 27.10 -17.32 -13.71
N TYR A 11 27.93 -18.33 -13.46
CA TYR A 11 28.68 -19.02 -14.50
C TYR A 11 27.75 -19.62 -15.58
N TYR A 12 26.62 -20.20 -15.17
CA TYR A 12 25.61 -20.71 -16.08
C TYR A 12 24.97 -19.59 -16.93
N LEU A 13 24.61 -18.45 -16.33
CA LEU A 13 24.11 -17.27 -17.06
C LEU A 13 25.14 -16.75 -18.07
N HIS A 14 26.38 -16.54 -17.62
CA HIS A 14 27.51 -16.08 -18.43
C HIS A 14 27.86 -17.02 -19.60
N ALA A 15 27.53 -18.31 -19.48
CA ALA A 15 27.69 -19.31 -20.54
C ALA A 15 26.49 -19.44 -21.49
N THR A 16 25.31 -18.89 -21.15
CA THR A 16 24.06 -19.06 -21.91
C THR A 16 23.47 -17.76 -22.49
N VAL A 17 23.91 -16.61 -21.97
CA VAL A 17 23.57 -15.25 -22.40
C VAL A 17 24.85 -14.55 -22.88
N ASN A 18 24.75 -13.72 -23.91
CA ASN A 18 25.91 -13.02 -24.46
C ASN A 18 26.35 -11.87 -23.53
N GLN A 19 27.66 -11.70 -23.36
CA GLN A 19 28.27 -10.70 -22.47
C GLN A 19 28.62 -9.37 -23.18
N LEU A 20 28.50 -9.29 -24.51
CA LEU A 20 28.83 -8.11 -25.29
C LEU A 20 27.63 -7.13 -25.36
N LEU A 21 27.87 -5.85 -25.05
CA LEU A 21 26.82 -4.83 -25.11
C LEU A 21 26.22 -4.70 -26.51
N SER A 22 27.05 -4.74 -27.55
CA SER A 22 26.61 -4.73 -28.96
C SER A 22 25.58 -5.83 -29.32
N VAL A 23 25.65 -7.00 -28.67
CA VAL A 23 24.66 -8.08 -28.86
C VAL A 23 23.41 -7.83 -28.01
N TYR A 24 23.56 -7.28 -26.81
CA TYR A 24 22.44 -6.88 -25.97
C TYR A 24 21.60 -5.77 -26.63
N ILE A 25 22.23 -4.75 -27.23
CA ILE A 25 21.59 -3.68 -28.00
C ILE A 25 20.68 -4.24 -29.09
N GLU A 26 21.18 -5.10 -29.99
CA GLU A 26 20.34 -5.72 -31.03
C GLU A 26 19.27 -6.66 -30.43
N THR A 27 19.49 -7.20 -29.24
CA THR A 27 18.52 -8.07 -28.54
C THR A 27 17.36 -7.27 -27.91
N VAL A 28 17.60 -6.04 -27.43
CA VAL A 28 16.55 -5.17 -26.84
C VAL A 28 15.85 -4.26 -27.86
N LYS A 29 16.28 -4.32 -29.12
CA LYS A 29 15.72 -3.56 -30.24
C LYS A 29 14.24 -3.88 -30.46
N GLY A 30 13.38 -2.88 -30.27
CA GLY A 30 11.92 -3.04 -30.32
C GLY A 30 11.31 -3.71 -29.08
N LEU A 31 12.09 -3.99 -28.03
CA LEU A 31 11.58 -4.21 -26.67
C LEU A 31 11.59 -2.91 -25.87
N TYR A 32 12.61 -2.08 -26.07
CA TYR A 32 12.75 -0.78 -25.40
C TYR A 32 11.87 0.31 -26.02
N SER A 33 11.55 1.34 -25.23
CA SER A 33 11.07 2.64 -25.72
C SER A 33 12.09 3.25 -26.68
N LYS A 34 11.60 4.12 -27.57
CA LYS A 34 12.45 4.78 -28.55
C LYS A 34 13.56 5.58 -27.88
N GLU A 35 13.23 6.42 -26.89
CA GLU A 35 14.24 7.25 -26.21
C GLU A 35 15.29 6.42 -25.48
N CYS A 36 14.87 5.35 -24.75
CA CYS A 36 15.81 4.49 -24.04
C CYS A 36 16.72 3.71 -24.99
N TYR A 37 16.21 3.29 -26.16
CA TYR A 37 17.02 2.60 -27.16
C TYR A 37 18.00 3.53 -27.85
N GLU A 38 17.56 4.74 -28.26
CA GLU A 38 18.43 5.75 -28.88
C GLU A 38 19.53 6.17 -27.90
N PHE A 39 19.20 6.47 -26.63
CA PHE A 39 20.20 6.79 -25.60
C PHE A 39 21.19 5.64 -25.35
N LEU A 40 20.75 4.38 -25.35
CA LEU A 40 21.64 3.21 -25.22
C LEU A 40 22.55 3.03 -26.45
N TYR A 41 22.02 3.28 -27.65
CA TYR A 41 22.74 3.08 -28.92
C TYR A 41 23.80 4.18 -29.15
N ASP A 42 23.42 5.43 -28.93
CA ASP A 42 24.24 6.60 -29.24
C ASP A 42 25.44 6.74 -28.29
N ASN A 43 25.34 6.21 -27.05
CA ASN A 43 26.40 6.24 -26.02
C ASN A 43 27.00 4.84 -25.75
N CYS A 44 26.96 3.94 -26.73
CA CYS A 44 27.37 2.55 -26.51
C CYS A 44 28.88 2.40 -26.21
N GLU A 45 29.73 3.33 -26.63
CA GLU A 45 31.16 3.32 -26.31
C GLU A 45 31.42 3.68 -24.83
N GLU A 46 30.66 4.63 -24.28
CA GLU A 46 30.68 5.00 -22.87
C GLU A 46 30.17 3.84 -22.00
N PHE A 47 29.03 3.24 -22.37
CA PHE A 47 28.42 2.16 -21.59
C PHE A 47 29.24 0.87 -21.54
N GLU A 48 30.08 0.58 -22.55
CA GLU A 48 31.07 -0.53 -22.49
C GLU A 48 32.11 -0.35 -21.36
N ASN A 49 32.22 0.85 -20.76
CA ASN A 49 33.09 1.12 -19.61
C ASN A 49 32.36 1.15 -18.25
N PHE A 50 31.02 1.09 -18.23
CA PHE A 50 30.25 1.15 -16.97
C PHE A 50 30.36 -0.15 -16.18
N TYR A 51 30.18 -1.29 -16.85
CA TYR A 51 29.92 -2.55 -16.18
C TYR A 51 31.15 -3.46 -16.06
N ASP A 52 31.19 -4.23 -14.97
CA ASP A 52 32.11 -5.36 -14.81
C ASP A 52 31.30 -6.62 -14.49
N HIS A 53 31.20 -7.55 -15.44
CA HIS A 53 30.51 -8.83 -15.24
C HIS A 53 31.11 -9.66 -14.08
N PHE A 54 32.33 -9.39 -13.61
CA PHE A 54 32.84 -10.02 -12.39
C PHE A 54 32.07 -9.61 -11.12
N ARG A 55 31.40 -8.43 -11.09
CA ARG A 55 30.52 -8.00 -9.98
C ARG A 55 29.35 -8.98 -9.76
N ASP A 56 28.91 -9.71 -10.79
CA ASP A 56 27.84 -10.72 -10.65
C ASP A 56 28.21 -11.84 -9.67
N TYR A 57 29.49 -12.21 -9.57
CA TYR A 57 29.94 -13.25 -8.63
C TYR A 57 29.89 -12.80 -7.16
N GLU A 58 29.61 -11.53 -6.87
CA GLU A 58 29.30 -11.06 -5.51
C GLU A 58 27.83 -11.27 -5.10
N LEU A 59 26.98 -11.71 -6.03
CA LEU A 59 25.59 -12.05 -5.76
C LEU A 59 25.52 -13.46 -5.16
N ASP A 60 24.78 -13.60 -4.08
CA ASP A 60 24.54 -14.91 -3.48
C ASP A 60 23.44 -15.66 -4.24
N TYR A 61 23.28 -16.96 -3.99
CA TYR A 61 22.26 -17.78 -4.66
C TYR A 61 20.84 -17.20 -4.56
N ASN A 62 20.47 -16.53 -3.46
CA ASN A 62 19.13 -15.95 -3.34
C ASN A 62 18.95 -14.74 -4.25
N ALA A 63 19.98 -13.89 -4.35
CA ALA A 63 20.00 -12.75 -5.25
C ALA A 63 19.94 -13.19 -6.72
N VAL A 64 20.81 -14.13 -7.11
CA VAL A 64 20.83 -14.65 -8.49
C VAL A 64 19.53 -15.38 -8.83
N ASN A 65 19.00 -16.19 -7.91
CA ASN A 65 17.75 -16.93 -8.14
C ASN A 65 16.53 -15.99 -8.26
N ILE A 66 16.41 -14.92 -7.45
CA ILE A 66 15.30 -13.97 -7.61
C ILE A 66 15.43 -13.17 -8.91
N MET A 67 16.65 -12.75 -9.29
CA MET A 67 16.91 -12.11 -10.57
C MET A 67 16.52 -13.01 -11.74
N MET A 68 17.04 -14.25 -11.78
CA MET A 68 16.72 -15.22 -12.83
C MET A 68 15.23 -15.50 -12.92
N THR A 69 14.53 -15.68 -11.80
CA THR A 69 13.11 -16.05 -11.82
C THR A 69 12.17 -14.89 -12.13
N THR A 70 12.56 -13.65 -11.80
CA THR A 70 11.62 -12.51 -11.73
C THR A 70 12.05 -11.28 -12.52
N TYR A 71 13.34 -10.93 -12.55
CA TYR A 71 13.81 -9.61 -12.97
C TYR A 71 14.56 -9.56 -14.31
N LEU A 72 15.35 -10.58 -14.64
CA LEU A 72 16.08 -10.62 -15.90
C LEU A 72 15.11 -10.79 -17.08
N LEU A 73 15.25 -9.95 -18.11
CA LEU A 73 14.45 -10.04 -19.33
C LEU A 73 14.53 -11.43 -19.99
N ARG A 74 13.43 -11.77 -20.68
CA ARG A 74 13.25 -13.04 -21.39
C ARG A 74 12.69 -12.81 -22.79
N ASP A 75 13.08 -13.68 -23.71
CA ASP A 75 12.48 -13.73 -25.05
C ASP A 75 11.08 -14.39 -25.05
N LYS A 76 10.48 -14.49 -26.25
CA LYS A 76 9.14 -15.06 -26.47
C LYS A 76 9.06 -16.55 -26.13
N ASP A 77 10.18 -17.27 -26.19
CA ASP A 77 10.30 -18.68 -25.82
C ASP A 77 10.60 -18.86 -24.30
N GLY A 78 10.70 -17.75 -23.57
CA GLY A 78 10.94 -17.71 -22.13
C GLY A 78 12.40 -17.90 -21.73
N LYS A 79 13.36 -17.91 -22.67
CA LYS A 79 14.79 -17.97 -22.36
C LYS A 79 15.26 -16.62 -21.81
N ILE A 80 16.15 -16.63 -20.82
CA ILE A 80 16.79 -15.41 -20.30
C ILE A 80 17.71 -14.82 -21.38
N ILE A 81 17.61 -13.51 -21.59
CA ILE A 81 18.36 -12.73 -22.58
C ILE A 81 19.20 -11.60 -21.97
N GLU A 82 19.14 -11.43 -20.66
CA GLU A 82 19.77 -10.34 -19.91
C GLU A 82 20.68 -10.89 -18.80
N LEU A 83 21.78 -10.18 -18.54
CA LEU A 83 22.69 -10.42 -17.42
C LEU A 83 22.42 -9.41 -16.29
N PRO A 84 22.75 -9.70 -15.02
CA PRO A 84 22.49 -8.77 -13.92
C PRO A 84 23.13 -7.39 -14.11
N GLN A 85 24.34 -7.29 -14.66
CA GLN A 85 24.91 -5.99 -15.04
C GLN A 85 24.06 -5.24 -16.07
N PHE A 86 23.53 -5.91 -17.09
CA PHE A 86 22.66 -5.28 -18.09
C PHE A 86 21.28 -4.91 -17.53
N MET A 87 20.76 -5.67 -16.56
CA MET A 87 19.58 -5.30 -15.78
C MET A 87 19.81 -4.00 -15.00
N PHE A 88 20.94 -3.85 -14.31
CA PHE A 88 21.29 -2.59 -13.62
C PHE A 88 21.51 -1.42 -14.58
N LEU A 89 22.08 -1.67 -15.77
CA LEU A 89 22.23 -0.66 -16.82
C LEU A 89 20.86 -0.21 -17.35
N ARG A 90 19.94 -1.15 -17.58
CA ARG A 90 18.55 -0.87 -17.96
C ARG A 90 17.81 -0.07 -16.89
N GLU A 91 17.96 -0.40 -15.61
CA GLU A 91 17.42 0.39 -14.50
C GLU A 91 18.01 1.82 -14.47
N ALA A 92 19.31 1.96 -14.73
CA ALA A 92 19.95 3.28 -14.75
C ALA A 92 19.43 4.16 -15.89
N ILE A 93 19.37 3.63 -17.11
CA ILE A 93 18.82 4.31 -18.28
C ILE A 93 17.33 4.63 -18.08
N ALA A 94 16.56 3.74 -17.46
CA ALA A 94 15.14 3.96 -17.19
C ALA A 94 14.87 5.15 -16.25
N THR A 95 15.85 5.55 -15.43
CA THR A 95 15.67 6.50 -14.32
C THR A 95 16.57 7.75 -14.39
N CYS A 96 17.55 7.81 -15.29
CA CYS A 96 18.28 9.03 -15.58
C CYS A 96 17.48 9.95 -16.55
N ASP A 97 17.98 11.17 -16.76
CA ASP A 97 17.46 12.04 -17.82
C ASP A 97 18.04 11.65 -19.20
N HIS A 98 17.39 12.10 -20.28
CA HIS A 98 17.77 11.86 -21.68
C HIS A 98 17.67 13.13 -22.55
N ASP A 99 17.48 14.32 -21.96
CA ASP A 99 17.19 15.54 -22.74
C ASP A 99 18.41 16.01 -23.55
N SER A 100 18.47 15.54 -24.79
CA SER A 100 19.52 15.85 -25.77
C SER A 100 19.35 17.21 -26.45
N SER A 101 18.35 18.01 -26.07
CA SER A 101 18.09 19.32 -26.68
C SER A 101 19.16 20.36 -26.37
N ASP A 102 19.91 20.21 -25.27
CA ASP A 102 21.05 21.06 -24.91
C ASP A 102 22.31 20.21 -24.63
N SER A 103 23.30 20.33 -25.53
CA SER A 103 24.60 19.65 -25.46
C SER A 103 25.39 19.88 -24.17
N SER A 104 25.07 20.91 -23.38
CA SER A 104 25.72 21.18 -22.10
C SER A 104 25.23 20.28 -20.95
N TYR A 105 23.98 19.78 -21.02
CA TYR A 105 23.40 18.89 -20.01
C TYR A 105 23.63 17.42 -20.32
N TYR A 106 23.73 17.04 -21.59
CA TYR A 106 23.90 15.64 -22.03
C TYR A 106 25.03 14.86 -21.32
N GLN A 107 26.19 15.50 -21.10
CA GLN A 107 27.30 14.87 -20.36
C GLN A 107 27.00 14.73 -18.86
N SER A 108 26.20 15.63 -18.28
CA SER A 108 25.71 15.53 -16.90
C SER A 108 24.76 14.34 -16.74
N ASP A 109 23.93 14.08 -17.74
CA ASP A 109 22.97 12.96 -17.72
C ASP A 109 23.66 11.61 -17.80
N LEU A 110 24.69 11.47 -18.65
CA LEU A 110 25.55 10.28 -18.67
C LEU A 110 26.27 10.07 -17.32
N ASN A 111 26.79 11.14 -16.70
CA ASN A 111 27.43 11.05 -15.39
C ASN A 111 26.42 10.63 -14.29
N SER A 112 25.17 11.14 -14.35
CA SER A 112 24.07 10.78 -13.47
C SER A 112 23.62 9.32 -13.67
N CYS A 113 23.57 8.86 -14.92
CA CYS A 113 23.33 7.47 -15.27
C CYS A 113 24.45 6.55 -14.77
N GLN A 114 25.71 6.98 -14.85
CA GLN A 114 26.85 6.22 -14.33
C GLN A 114 26.80 6.10 -12.81
N ALA A 115 26.58 7.21 -12.09
CA ALA A 115 26.44 7.21 -10.64
C ALA A 115 25.28 6.30 -10.18
N THR A 116 24.15 6.34 -10.90
CA THR A 116 23.02 5.42 -10.71
C THR A 116 23.44 3.97 -10.90
N PHE A 117 24.10 3.64 -12.02
CA PHE A 117 24.55 2.29 -12.33
C PHE A 117 25.50 1.73 -11.26
N ASP A 118 26.49 2.53 -10.84
CA ASP A 118 27.44 2.13 -9.80
C ASP A 118 26.73 1.89 -8.46
N TYR A 119 25.84 2.79 -8.04
CA TYR A 119 25.10 2.59 -6.79
C TYR A 119 24.14 1.39 -6.82
N LEU A 120 23.52 1.08 -7.96
CA LEU A 120 22.67 -0.11 -8.13
C LEU A 120 23.50 -1.41 -8.14
N SER A 121 24.54 -1.47 -8.96
CA SER A 121 25.39 -2.67 -9.10
C SER A 121 26.22 -2.96 -7.84
N GLU A 122 26.69 -1.94 -7.13
CA GLU A 122 27.32 -2.07 -5.81
C GLU A 122 26.31 -2.23 -4.66
N ARG A 123 24.99 -2.24 -4.96
CA ARG A 123 23.89 -2.56 -4.04
C ARG A 123 23.73 -1.58 -2.87
N TYR A 124 23.97 -0.28 -3.10
CA TYR A 124 23.68 0.79 -2.11
C TYR A 124 22.20 1.09 -1.97
N TYR A 125 21.43 0.89 -3.03
CA TYR A 125 19.99 0.92 -3.02
C TYR A 125 19.42 0.02 -4.12
N THR A 126 18.10 -0.03 -4.22
CA THR A 126 17.38 -0.69 -5.31
C THR A 126 16.08 0.04 -5.57
N HIS A 127 15.76 0.26 -6.85
CA HIS A 127 14.43 0.69 -7.24
C HIS A 127 13.40 -0.41 -6.91
N ALA A 128 12.11 -0.08 -6.98
CA ALA A 128 11.06 -1.04 -6.69
C ALA A 128 10.82 -2.01 -7.87
N THR A 129 10.17 -3.14 -7.59
CA THR A 129 9.98 -4.24 -8.55
C THR A 129 9.42 -3.80 -9.92
N PRO A 130 8.42 -2.92 -10.05
CA PRO A 130 7.96 -2.47 -11.38
C PRO A 130 9.04 -1.70 -12.15
N THR A 131 9.79 -0.81 -11.52
CA THR A 131 10.95 -0.14 -12.14
C THR A 131 12.00 -1.15 -12.63
N ILE A 132 12.32 -2.17 -11.82
CA ILE A 132 13.27 -3.23 -12.19
C ILE A 132 12.80 -4.04 -13.41
N ILE A 133 11.51 -4.41 -13.47
CA ILE A 133 10.98 -5.29 -14.53
C ILE A 133 10.67 -4.51 -15.81
N ASN A 134 10.08 -3.33 -15.68
CA ASN A 134 9.49 -2.55 -16.78
C ASN A 134 10.40 -1.40 -17.25
N GLY A 135 11.50 -1.12 -16.54
CA GLY A 135 12.47 -0.10 -16.92
C GLY A 135 12.94 -0.24 -18.37
N CYS A 136 12.92 0.87 -19.09
CA CYS A 136 13.13 1.02 -20.53
C CYS A 136 12.14 0.32 -21.46
N LEU A 137 11.22 -0.54 -21.01
CA LEU A 137 10.32 -1.26 -21.92
C LEU A 137 9.27 -0.34 -22.55
N LEU A 138 8.77 -0.72 -23.73
CA LEU A 138 7.59 -0.09 -24.35
C LEU A 138 6.41 -0.11 -23.36
N ASN A 139 5.82 1.07 -23.12
CA ASN A 139 4.77 1.31 -22.13
C ASN A 139 5.16 0.84 -20.70
N GLY A 140 6.43 1.03 -20.33
CA GLY A 140 6.97 0.63 -19.04
C GLY A 140 6.33 1.35 -17.85
N GLN A 141 5.46 0.64 -17.12
CA GLN A 141 4.88 1.11 -15.86
C GLN A 141 5.93 0.95 -14.73
N LEU A 142 6.39 2.06 -14.14
CA LEU A 142 7.52 2.10 -13.20
C LEU A 142 7.10 2.25 -11.73
N SER A 143 5.90 2.81 -11.46
CA SER A 143 5.41 3.10 -10.10
C SER A 143 4.83 1.86 -9.39
N SER A 144 4.89 1.80 -8.06
CA SER A 144 4.64 0.55 -7.33
C SER A 144 3.21 0.31 -6.84
N SER A 145 2.49 1.38 -6.53
CA SER A 145 1.16 1.28 -5.93
C SER A 145 0.33 2.52 -6.21
N PHE A 146 -0.99 2.35 -6.15
CA PHE A 146 -1.97 3.36 -6.48
C PHE A 146 -3.00 3.49 -5.35
N VAL A 147 -3.48 4.71 -5.12
CA VAL A 147 -4.49 5.03 -4.10
C VAL A 147 -5.69 5.64 -4.80
N MET A 148 -6.88 5.06 -4.62
CA MET A 148 -8.09 5.55 -5.25
C MET A 148 -9.26 5.69 -4.26
N ALA A 149 -10.18 6.60 -4.57
CA ALA A 149 -11.48 6.66 -3.93
C ALA A 149 -12.52 6.01 -4.85
N MET A 150 -13.34 5.12 -4.28
CA MET A 150 -14.50 4.58 -4.98
C MET A 150 -15.49 5.71 -5.30
N ASP A 151 -15.93 5.86 -6.55
CA ASP A 151 -17.08 6.72 -6.83
C ASP A 151 -18.38 6.00 -6.43
N PRO A 152 -19.19 6.53 -5.50
CA PRO A 152 -20.40 5.85 -5.04
C PRO A 152 -21.52 5.80 -6.11
N ASN A 153 -21.49 6.71 -7.08
CA ASN A 153 -22.41 6.80 -8.22
C ASN A 153 -21.89 5.96 -9.41
N GLU A 154 -20.59 6.07 -9.72
CA GLU A 154 -19.94 5.47 -10.89
C GLU A 154 -19.01 4.29 -10.54
N ARG A 155 -19.35 3.49 -9.51
CA ARG A 155 -18.55 2.35 -9.01
C ARG A 155 -17.97 1.44 -10.09
N HIS A 156 -18.69 1.24 -11.19
CA HIS A 156 -18.26 0.39 -12.30
C HIS A 156 -17.04 0.98 -13.03
N VAL A 157 -16.93 2.30 -13.12
CA VAL A 157 -15.73 3.01 -13.60
C VAL A 157 -14.57 2.78 -12.63
N SER A 158 -14.76 3.00 -11.33
CA SER A 158 -13.71 2.75 -10.33
C SER A 158 -13.25 1.28 -10.29
N ILE A 159 -14.14 0.32 -10.53
CA ILE A 159 -13.78 -1.11 -10.65
C ILE A 159 -12.99 -1.38 -11.94
N SER A 160 -13.32 -0.72 -13.07
CA SER A 160 -12.55 -0.81 -14.32
C SER A 160 -11.16 -0.21 -14.18
N GLU A 161 -11.06 1.00 -13.60
CA GLU A 161 -9.79 1.67 -13.31
C GLU A 161 -8.91 0.81 -12.37
N CYS A 162 -9.52 0.17 -11.37
CA CYS A 162 -8.84 -0.81 -10.52
C CYS A 162 -8.36 -2.04 -11.31
N ALA A 163 -9.14 -2.56 -12.26
CA ALA A 163 -8.77 -3.71 -13.09
C ALA A 163 -7.57 -3.40 -14.00
N GLU A 164 -7.58 -2.23 -14.65
CA GLU A 164 -6.49 -1.75 -15.50
C GLU A 164 -5.17 -1.66 -14.71
N ILE A 165 -5.20 -1.06 -13.52
CA ILE A 165 -4.02 -0.95 -12.65
C ILE A 165 -3.53 -2.33 -12.15
N LEU A 166 -4.44 -3.23 -11.77
CA LEU A 166 -4.09 -4.58 -11.26
C LEU A 166 -3.51 -5.49 -12.36
N ASN A 167 -3.87 -5.27 -13.63
CA ASN A 167 -3.30 -5.96 -14.79
C ASN A 167 -1.87 -5.52 -15.09
N ASP A 168 -1.60 -4.20 -15.04
CA ASP A 168 -0.25 -3.63 -15.19
C ASP A 168 0.64 -3.83 -13.94
N SER A 169 0.33 -4.83 -13.11
CA SER A 169 1.09 -5.27 -11.93
C SER A 169 1.21 -4.25 -10.79
N GLY A 170 0.36 -3.21 -10.79
CA GLY A 170 0.22 -2.25 -9.70
C GLY A 170 -0.51 -2.86 -8.49
N GLY A 171 -0.04 -2.54 -7.28
CA GLY A 171 -0.84 -2.76 -6.07
C GLY A 171 -1.84 -1.61 -5.89
N VAL A 172 -3.09 -1.90 -5.55
CA VAL A 172 -4.13 -0.88 -5.36
C VAL A 172 -4.54 -0.82 -3.88
N SER A 173 -4.78 0.38 -3.37
CA SER A 173 -5.61 0.60 -2.18
C SER A 173 -6.82 1.43 -2.56
N ILE A 174 -7.99 1.01 -2.11
CA ILE A 174 -9.25 1.68 -2.38
C ILE A 174 -10.02 1.99 -1.09
N SER A 175 -10.29 3.27 -0.93
CA SER A 175 -11.21 3.79 0.08
C SER A 175 -12.64 3.50 -0.36
N ILE A 176 -13.39 2.79 0.48
CA ILE A 176 -14.82 2.51 0.28
C ILE A 176 -15.70 3.23 1.31
N HIS A 177 -15.14 4.11 2.14
CA HIS A 177 -15.87 4.75 3.25
C HIS A 177 -17.06 5.62 2.83
N ASN A 178 -17.29 5.83 1.54
CA ASN A 178 -18.39 6.61 0.96
C ASN A 178 -19.47 5.73 0.30
N LEU A 179 -19.36 4.39 0.35
CA LEU A 179 -20.36 3.48 -0.20
C LEU A 179 -21.58 3.40 0.72
N SER A 180 -22.75 3.69 0.17
CA SER A 180 -24.02 3.66 0.90
C SER A 180 -24.69 2.28 0.86
N LEU A 181 -25.46 2.01 1.92
CA LEU A 181 -26.24 0.79 2.19
C LEU A 181 -27.10 0.28 1.03
N LYS A 182 -27.53 1.16 0.11
CA LYS A 182 -28.50 0.85 -0.97
C LYS A 182 -28.10 -0.35 -1.85
N TYR A 183 -26.83 -0.72 -1.90
CA TYR A 183 -26.32 -1.74 -2.82
C TYR A 183 -25.68 -2.97 -2.13
N GLY A 184 -25.56 -2.95 -0.81
CA GLY A 184 -24.86 -3.97 0.00
C GLY A 184 -23.36 -4.00 -0.29
N VAL A 185 -22.54 -3.41 0.60
CA VAL A 185 -21.08 -3.25 0.37
C VAL A 185 -20.39 -4.59 0.11
N ILE A 186 -20.85 -5.67 0.76
CA ILE A 186 -20.34 -7.04 0.54
C ILE A 186 -20.44 -7.50 -0.92
N ASN A 187 -21.47 -7.09 -1.68
CA ASN A 187 -21.59 -7.45 -3.10
C ASN A 187 -20.51 -6.78 -3.95
N VAL A 188 -20.17 -5.53 -3.63
CA VAL A 188 -19.09 -4.79 -4.29
C VAL A 188 -17.74 -5.45 -3.96
N LEU A 189 -17.52 -5.80 -2.69
CA LEU A 189 -16.32 -6.51 -2.25
C LEU A 189 -16.19 -7.89 -2.89
N LYS A 190 -17.29 -8.61 -3.12
CA LYS A 190 -17.30 -9.88 -3.86
C LYS A 190 -16.82 -9.75 -5.30
N ILE A 191 -17.36 -8.78 -6.05
CA ILE A 191 -16.94 -8.50 -7.43
C ILE A 191 -15.43 -8.18 -7.47
N MET A 192 -14.95 -7.41 -6.50
CA MET A 192 -13.54 -7.04 -6.40
C MET A 192 -12.65 -8.22 -5.98
N ASP A 193 -13.12 -9.12 -5.11
CA ASP A 193 -12.41 -10.34 -4.72
C ASP A 193 -12.23 -11.33 -5.89
N GLU A 194 -13.24 -11.42 -6.77
CA GLU A 194 -13.19 -12.21 -8.00
C GLU A 194 -12.23 -11.57 -9.02
N LEU A 195 -12.34 -10.26 -9.25
CA LEU A 195 -11.46 -9.49 -10.13
C LEU A 195 -9.97 -9.69 -9.81
N ILE A 196 -9.56 -9.54 -8.54
CA ILE A 196 -8.15 -9.72 -8.14
C ILE A 196 -7.68 -11.14 -8.43
N ASN A 197 -8.52 -12.14 -8.17
CA ASN A 197 -8.18 -13.53 -8.41
C ASN A 197 -7.96 -13.80 -9.91
N ASP A 198 -8.69 -13.13 -10.80
CA ASP A 198 -8.50 -13.27 -12.24
C ASP A 198 -7.29 -12.48 -12.75
N CYS A 199 -7.12 -11.21 -12.37
CA CYS A 199 -5.88 -10.44 -12.66
C CYS A 199 -4.62 -11.16 -12.16
N SER A 200 -4.70 -11.84 -11.00
CA SER A 200 -3.59 -12.63 -10.41
C SER A 200 -3.26 -13.93 -11.15
N ARG A 201 -4.08 -14.38 -12.10
CA ARG A 201 -3.82 -15.57 -12.94
C ARG A 201 -3.08 -15.21 -14.22
N GLU A 202 -3.33 -14.03 -14.76
CA GLU A 202 -2.74 -13.58 -16.03
C GLU A 202 -1.42 -12.82 -15.84
N SER A 203 -1.22 -12.21 -14.67
CA SER A 203 -0.02 -11.45 -14.33
C SER A 203 1.16 -12.31 -13.84
N LYS A 204 2.39 -11.88 -14.13
CA LYS A 204 3.64 -12.49 -13.61
C LYS A 204 3.79 -12.36 -12.08
N ARG A 205 3.05 -11.44 -11.48
CA ARG A 205 3.05 -11.11 -10.04
C ARG A 205 1.60 -11.06 -9.57
N LYS A 206 1.24 -11.86 -8.56
CA LYS A 206 -0.09 -11.79 -7.93
C LYS A 206 -0.48 -10.35 -7.59
N SER A 207 -1.58 -9.89 -8.16
CA SER A 207 -2.17 -8.59 -7.88
C SER A 207 -2.63 -8.50 -6.42
N ALA A 208 -2.66 -7.31 -5.86
CA ALA A 208 -3.04 -7.08 -4.47
C ALA A 208 -3.90 -5.82 -4.35
N LEU A 209 -5.04 -5.96 -3.65
CA LEU A 209 -5.97 -4.87 -3.39
C LEU A 209 -6.24 -4.79 -1.89
N ALA A 210 -5.96 -3.64 -1.30
CA ALA A 210 -6.35 -3.31 0.07
C ALA A 210 -7.61 -2.44 0.06
N VAL A 211 -8.60 -2.84 0.85
CA VAL A 211 -9.86 -2.13 1.03
C VAL A 211 -9.83 -1.44 2.38
N TYR A 212 -10.06 -0.13 2.37
CA TYR A 212 -10.10 0.66 3.58
C TYR A 212 -11.49 1.21 3.86
N VAL A 213 -11.85 1.08 5.14
CA VAL A 213 -13.14 1.44 5.70
C VAL A 213 -12.92 2.20 7.00
N SER A 214 -13.79 3.16 7.29
CA SER A 214 -13.69 3.96 8.52
C SER A 214 -14.36 3.24 9.67
N ASP A 215 -13.81 3.43 10.86
CA ASP A 215 -14.38 3.05 12.16
C ASP A 215 -15.89 3.33 12.32
N TYR A 216 -16.41 4.43 11.77
CA TYR A 216 -17.83 4.81 11.84
C TYR A 216 -18.73 4.23 10.74
N HIS A 217 -18.23 3.42 9.81
CA HIS A 217 -19.03 2.93 8.68
C HIS A 217 -20.14 1.97 9.14
N MET A 218 -21.37 2.10 8.65
CA MET A 218 -22.49 1.28 9.16
C MET A 218 -22.31 -0.23 8.95
N ASP A 219 -21.72 -0.66 7.83
CA ASP A 219 -21.44 -2.08 7.54
C ASP A 219 -20.08 -2.56 8.11
N ILE A 220 -19.44 -1.82 9.02
CA ILE A 220 -18.06 -2.12 9.49
C ILE A 220 -17.90 -3.56 10.02
N GLU A 221 -18.87 -4.06 10.79
CA GLU A 221 -18.85 -5.42 11.33
C GLU A 221 -18.94 -6.48 10.22
N GLU A 222 -19.81 -6.27 9.22
CA GLU A 222 -19.99 -7.22 8.12
C GLU A 222 -18.77 -7.24 7.18
N ILE A 223 -18.16 -6.07 6.95
CA ILE A 223 -16.92 -5.93 6.15
C ILE A 223 -15.76 -6.66 6.83
N LEU A 224 -15.62 -6.55 8.16
CA LEU A 224 -14.61 -7.29 8.92
C LEU A 224 -14.88 -8.80 8.94
N ASP A 225 -16.16 -9.19 9.08
CA ASP A 225 -16.56 -10.59 9.03
C ASP A 225 -16.30 -11.22 7.65
N ALA A 226 -16.36 -10.47 6.55
CA ALA A 226 -16.09 -10.96 5.20
C ALA A 226 -14.71 -11.61 5.04
N LYS A 227 -13.69 -11.24 5.84
CA LYS A 227 -12.35 -11.86 5.80
C LYS A 227 -12.21 -13.14 6.63
N ARG A 228 -13.10 -13.36 7.61
CA ARG A 228 -12.97 -14.49 8.55
C ARG A 228 -13.13 -15.84 7.88
N LYS A 229 -12.61 -16.89 8.52
CA LYS A 229 -12.63 -18.26 7.99
C LYS A 229 -13.98 -18.98 8.16
N ASP A 230 -14.76 -18.57 9.15
CA ASP A 230 -16.02 -19.16 9.59
C ASP A 230 -17.28 -18.48 9.01
N THR A 231 -17.12 -17.36 8.30
CA THR A 231 -18.19 -16.65 7.58
C THR A 231 -18.75 -17.48 6.43
N ASN A 232 -20.06 -17.37 6.18
CA ASN A 232 -20.73 -17.99 5.03
C ASN A 232 -19.99 -17.64 3.72
N ILE A 233 -19.73 -18.65 2.89
CA ILE A 233 -19.01 -18.53 1.62
C ILE A 233 -19.63 -17.49 0.68
N GLU A 234 -20.95 -17.27 0.75
CA GLU A 234 -21.67 -16.26 -0.03
C GLU A 234 -21.30 -14.82 0.35
N LYS A 235 -20.82 -14.57 1.58
CA LYS A 235 -20.37 -13.24 2.06
C LYS A 235 -18.85 -13.10 2.14
N ARG A 236 -18.13 -14.22 2.08
CA ARG A 236 -16.69 -14.27 2.34
C ARG A 236 -15.84 -13.85 1.14
N THR A 237 -14.81 -13.05 1.41
CA THR A 237 -13.82 -12.56 0.45
C THR A 237 -12.43 -13.10 0.82
N TYR A 238 -11.79 -13.80 -0.11
CA TYR A 238 -10.59 -14.58 0.17
C TYR A 238 -9.29 -13.79 -0.11
N HIS A 239 -9.30 -12.99 -1.17
CA HIS A 239 -8.15 -12.36 -1.81
C HIS A 239 -7.94 -10.90 -1.35
N LEU A 240 -9.02 -10.17 -1.06
CA LEU A 240 -8.96 -8.79 -0.54
C LEU A 240 -8.16 -8.67 0.76
N PHE A 241 -7.34 -7.64 0.88
CA PHE A 241 -6.79 -7.19 2.16
C PHE A 241 -7.72 -6.13 2.77
N TYR A 242 -7.80 -6.08 4.09
CA TYR A 242 -8.61 -5.10 4.81
C TYR A 242 -7.75 -4.28 5.74
N ALA A 243 -8.07 -3.00 5.86
CA ALA A 243 -7.46 -2.13 6.84
C ALA A 243 -8.44 -1.04 7.31
N LEU A 244 -8.20 -0.53 8.51
CA LEU A 244 -9.11 0.36 9.22
C LEU A 244 -8.55 1.77 9.26
N TRP A 245 -9.37 2.73 8.85
CA TRP A 245 -9.11 4.14 9.07
C TRP A 245 -9.75 4.54 10.40
N LEU A 246 -8.92 4.60 11.45
CA LEU A 246 -9.36 4.85 12.82
C LEU A 246 -9.27 6.33 13.15
N SER A 247 -10.35 6.89 13.69
CA SER A 247 -10.36 8.24 14.22
C SER A 247 -9.83 8.28 15.64
N ASP A 248 -9.17 9.39 15.95
CA ASP A 248 -8.80 9.81 17.30
C ASP A 248 -9.97 9.74 18.29
N LEU A 249 -11.19 10.02 17.81
CA LEU A 249 -12.41 10.02 18.62
C LEU A 249 -12.85 8.59 18.98
N PHE A 250 -12.79 7.65 18.03
CA PHE A 250 -13.07 6.24 18.29
C PHE A 250 -12.13 5.69 19.36
N LEU A 251 -10.81 5.91 19.22
CA LEU A 251 -9.83 5.44 20.20
C LEU A 251 -10.08 6.05 21.60
N LYS A 252 -10.36 7.36 21.68
CA LYS A 252 -10.79 8.02 22.93
C LYS A 252 -12.06 7.40 23.53
N ARG A 253 -13.08 7.11 22.71
CA ARG A 253 -14.33 6.51 23.17
C ARG A 253 -14.16 5.04 23.60
N VAL A 254 -13.34 4.25 22.91
CA VAL A 254 -13.00 2.88 23.34
C VAL A 254 -12.27 2.91 24.69
N MET A 255 -11.28 3.79 24.85
CA MET A 255 -10.54 3.95 26.11
C MET A 255 -11.46 4.35 27.29
N ASN A 256 -12.45 5.20 27.04
CA ASN A 256 -13.42 5.66 28.04
C ASN A 256 -14.66 4.74 28.20
N ASN A 257 -14.75 3.65 27.42
CA ASN A 257 -15.95 2.79 27.31
C ASN A 257 -17.25 3.58 26.99
N GLU A 258 -17.12 4.56 26.08
CA GLU A 258 -18.21 5.41 25.59
C GLU A 258 -18.92 4.80 24.37
N GLN A 259 -20.11 5.31 24.04
CA GLN A 259 -20.87 4.87 22.87
C GLN A 259 -20.23 5.33 21.56
N TRP A 260 -19.95 4.40 20.65
CA TRP A 260 -19.61 4.72 19.26
C TRP A 260 -20.88 4.82 18.40
N SER A 261 -20.82 5.62 17.33
CA SER A 261 -21.96 5.88 16.43
C SER A 261 -21.60 5.53 15.01
N LEU A 262 -22.45 4.73 14.37
CA LEU A 262 -22.27 4.28 12.99
C LEU A 262 -23.17 5.09 12.05
N PHE A 263 -22.65 5.44 10.87
CA PHE A 263 -23.31 6.32 9.90
C PHE A 263 -23.35 5.69 8.49
N ASP A 264 -24.43 5.94 7.76
CA ASP A 264 -24.49 5.76 6.30
C ASP A 264 -23.70 6.93 5.68
N PRO A 265 -22.58 6.66 4.99
CA PRO A 265 -21.61 7.70 4.75
C PRO A 265 -22.00 8.64 3.61
N LYS A 266 -21.81 9.94 3.86
CA LYS A 266 -21.65 10.95 2.81
C LYS A 266 -20.32 11.69 3.03
N GLN A 267 -19.34 11.32 2.21
CA GLN A 267 -17.99 11.90 2.07
C GLN A 267 -17.03 11.77 3.28
N LEU A 268 -16.04 10.88 3.18
CA LEU A 268 -14.60 11.16 3.40
C LEU A 268 -13.73 9.95 2.99
N CYS A 269 -12.45 10.19 2.65
CA CYS A 269 -11.37 9.22 2.39
C CYS A 269 -10.03 9.81 2.96
N THR A 270 -8.86 9.18 3.03
CA THR A 270 -8.23 7.97 2.45
C THR A 270 -7.22 7.35 3.45
N GLU A 271 -6.67 6.20 3.09
CA GLU A 271 -5.77 5.35 3.88
C GLU A 271 -4.25 5.53 3.75
N ILE A 272 -3.79 5.76 2.53
CA ILE A 272 -2.41 6.02 2.18
C ILE A 272 -2.31 7.53 2.26
N MET A 273 -1.24 8.03 2.87
CA MET A 273 -1.05 9.46 3.19
C MET A 273 -0.79 10.34 1.95
N GLN A 274 -1.36 9.97 0.80
CA GLN A 274 -1.46 10.76 -0.43
C GLN A 274 -2.95 11.08 -0.66
N HIS A 275 -3.23 12.24 -1.23
CA HIS A 275 -4.61 12.62 -1.56
C HIS A 275 -5.12 11.80 -2.74
N SER A 276 -6.29 11.16 -2.61
CA SER A 276 -7.04 10.66 -3.77
C SER A 276 -8.50 11.11 -3.69
N SER A 277 -9.12 11.23 -4.86
CA SER A 277 -10.49 11.67 -5.04
C SER A 277 -11.15 10.87 -6.18
N VAL A 278 -12.31 11.30 -6.67
CA VAL A 278 -12.90 10.74 -7.90
C VAL A 278 -12.04 11.10 -9.14
N ASP A 279 -11.39 12.26 -9.11
CA ASP A 279 -10.64 12.84 -10.23
C ASP A 279 -9.12 12.55 -10.16
N GLU A 280 -8.61 12.18 -8.98
CA GLU A 280 -7.19 11.97 -8.72
C GLU A 280 -6.94 10.60 -8.09
N ILE A 281 -6.13 9.76 -8.76
CA ILE A 281 -5.64 8.49 -8.23
C ILE A 281 -4.16 8.68 -7.92
N ALA A 282 -3.79 8.64 -6.64
CA ALA A 282 -2.42 8.91 -6.23
C ALA A 282 -1.48 7.76 -6.60
N VAL A 283 -0.20 8.07 -6.81
CA VAL A 283 0.81 7.15 -7.34
C VAL A 283 2.03 7.11 -6.42
N CYS A 284 2.57 5.91 -6.16
CA CYS A 284 3.73 5.69 -5.30
C CYS A 284 4.99 5.34 -6.11
N ASN A 285 5.91 6.30 -6.24
CA ASN A 285 7.22 6.13 -6.88
C ASN A 285 8.26 5.70 -5.83
N LEU A 286 8.66 4.42 -5.81
CA LEU A 286 9.29 3.78 -4.64
C LEU A 286 10.74 3.33 -4.88
N THR A 287 11.57 3.42 -3.84
CA THR A 287 12.97 2.91 -3.82
C THR A 287 13.40 2.61 -2.38
N SER A 288 14.24 1.60 -2.16
CA SER A 288 14.76 1.28 -0.81
C SER A 288 16.28 1.32 -0.73
N VAL A 289 16.80 2.10 0.24
CA VAL A 289 18.22 2.19 0.58
C VAL A 289 18.69 0.93 1.30
N THR A 290 19.85 0.38 0.91
CA THR A 290 20.46 -0.80 1.53
C THR A 290 21.39 -0.37 2.67
N LEU A 291 20.82 -0.11 3.86
CA LEU A 291 21.53 0.50 5.00
C LEU A 291 22.85 -0.19 5.42
N PRO A 292 23.02 -1.52 5.31
CA PRO A 292 24.29 -2.18 5.64
C PRO A 292 25.49 -1.73 4.81
N ARG A 293 25.28 -1.16 3.60
CA ARG A 293 26.38 -0.65 2.77
C ARG A 293 27.08 0.58 3.33
N PHE A 294 26.44 1.29 4.26
CA PHE A 294 26.99 2.47 4.90
C PHE A 294 27.70 2.13 6.22
N VAL A 295 27.83 0.86 6.58
CA VAL A 295 28.44 0.41 7.83
C VAL A 295 29.89 -0.02 7.62
N ASP A 296 30.81 0.73 8.22
CA ASP A 296 32.15 0.25 8.52
C ASP A 296 32.07 -0.71 9.71
N ALA A 297 32.05 -2.01 9.40
CA ALA A 297 31.92 -3.08 10.38
C ALA A 297 33.20 -3.33 11.20
N GLU A 298 34.34 -2.75 10.83
CA GLU A 298 35.61 -2.86 11.56
C GLU A 298 35.68 -1.76 12.60
N ASN A 299 35.53 -0.50 12.18
CA ASN A 299 35.57 0.68 13.06
C ASN A 299 34.25 0.94 13.81
N LYS A 300 33.18 0.18 13.52
CA LYS A 300 31.82 0.35 14.08
C LYS A 300 31.29 1.77 13.85
N LYS A 301 31.38 2.25 12.61
CA LYS A 301 30.92 3.57 12.18
C LYS A 301 29.87 3.45 11.09
N PHE A 302 28.93 4.40 11.07
CA PHE A 302 27.96 4.56 10.00
C PHE A 302 28.33 5.79 9.16
N ASN A 303 28.40 5.65 7.84
CA ASN A 303 28.85 6.67 6.91
C ASN A 303 27.68 7.50 6.40
N PHE A 304 27.29 8.50 7.19
CA PHE A 304 26.20 9.42 6.86
C PHE A 304 26.47 10.24 5.59
N GLU A 305 27.73 10.58 5.28
CA GLU A 305 28.04 11.39 4.09
C GLU A 305 27.91 10.59 2.79
N LEU A 306 28.26 9.31 2.80
CA LEU A 306 27.94 8.41 1.67
C LEU A 306 26.43 8.18 1.56
N LEU A 307 25.70 8.08 2.68
CA LEU A 307 24.24 7.98 2.68
C LEU A 307 23.60 9.22 2.03
N ARG A 308 24.09 10.42 2.31
CA ARG A 308 23.63 11.65 1.64
C ARG A 308 23.84 11.58 0.13
N ARG A 309 25.04 11.28 -0.35
CA ARG A 309 25.33 11.19 -1.80
C ARG A 309 24.48 10.15 -2.53
N VAL A 310 24.12 9.04 -1.88
CA VAL A 310 23.19 8.06 -2.44
C VAL A 310 21.75 8.56 -2.44
N VAL A 311 21.28 9.21 -1.36
CA VAL A 311 19.92 9.77 -1.27
C VAL A 311 19.68 10.89 -2.28
N ASP A 312 20.71 11.71 -2.55
CA ASP A 312 20.67 12.73 -3.60
C ASP A 312 20.37 12.13 -4.98
N GLN A 313 21.11 11.09 -5.38
CA GLN A 313 20.85 10.38 -6.64
C GLN A 313 19.45 9.74 -6.65
N ILE A 314 19.01 9.13 -5.55
CA ILE A 314 17.67 8.53 -5.45
C ILE A 314 16.56 9.55 -5.68
N VAL A 315 16.67 10.78 -5.15
CA VAL A 315 15.65 11.82 -5.37
C VAL A 315 15.59 12.25 -6.83
N LYS A 316 16.76 12.45 -7.47
CA LYS A 316 16.85 12.77 -8.91
C LYS A 316 16.18 11.67 -9.75
N ASN A 317 16.58 10.42 -9.55
CA ASN A 317 16.03 9.28 -10.26
C ASN A 317 14.52 9.11 -10.06
N LEU A 318 14.03 9.21 -8.82
CA LEU A 318 12.60 9.09 -8.53
C LEU A 318 11.79 10.29 -9.04
N ASN A 319 12.37 11.49 -9.11
CA ASN A 319 11.74 12.62 -9.79
C ASN A 319 11.57 12.34 -11.29
N ASN A 320 12.61 11.83 -11.94
CA ASN A 320 12.59 11.54 -13.38
C ASN A 320 11.65 10.36 -13.71
N VAL A 321 11.50 9.40 -12.79
CA VAL A 321 10.49 8.33 -12.90
C VAL A 321 9.06 8.90 -13.01
N ILE A 322 8.73 10.02 -12.38
CA ILE A 322 7.39 10.62 -12.49
C ILE A 322 7.10 11.04 -13.94
N ASP A 323 8.06 11.66 -14.62
CA ASP A 323 7.86 12.19 -15.98
C ASP A 323 7.95 11.08 -17.04
N ARG A 324 8.67 9.99 -16.74
CA ARG A 324 8.92 8.86 -17.67
C ARG A 324 7.98 7.66 -17.50
N ASN A 325 7.20 7.61 -16.42
CA ASN A 325 6.33 6.47 -16.10
C ASN A 325 5.15 6.38 -17.07
N TYR A 326 4.90 5.19 -17.64
CA TYR A 326 3.62 4.92 -18.30
C TYR A 326 2.49 4.82 -17.27
N TYR A 327 1.43 5.61 -17.45
CA TYR A 327 0.28 5.69 -16.54
C TYR A 327 -0.92 4.91 -17.10
N PRO A 328 -1.33 3.76 -16.48
CA PRO A 328 -2.41 2.93 -17.01
C PRO A 328 -3.74 3.69 -17.11
N VAL A 329 -4.15 4.36 -16.03
CA VAL A 329 -5.34 5.23 -15.97
C VAL A 329 -4.88 6.68 -16.18
N PHE A 330 -4.42 6.97 -17.40
CA PHE A 330 -3.70 8.19 -17.80
C PHE A 330 -4.20 9.46 -17.09
N ARG A 331 -5.45 9.89 -17.34
CA ARG A 331 -5.96 11.18 -16.87
C ARG A 331 -5.94 11.39 -15.35
N LYS A 332 -6.23 10.35 -14.55
CA LYS A 332 -6.34 10.48 -13.09
C LYS A 332 -5.03 10.23 -12.36
N THR A 333 -4.19 9.33 -12.90
CA THR A 333 -2.92 8.94 -12.28
C THR A 333 -1.77 9.85 -12.66
N GLU A 334 -1.65 10.24 -13.94
CA GLU A 334 -0.64 11.19 -14.41
C GLU A 334 -0.86 12.57 -13.77
N SER A 335 -2.08 13.11 -13.87
CA SER A 335 -2.46 14.41 -13.31
C SER A 335 -2.11 14.52 -11.82
N SER A 336 -2.46 13.50 -11.01
CA SER A 336 -2.13 13.47 -9.59
C SER A 336 -0.61 13.40 -9.33
N ASN A 337 0.12 12.55 -10.08
CA ASN A 337 1.57 12.38 -9.88
C ASN A 337 2.36 13.61 -10.36
N LEU A 338 1.95 14.29 -11.45
CA LEU A 338 2.59 15.52 -11.93
C LEU A 338 2.32 16.73 -11.01
N LYS A 339 1.08 16.89 -10.54
CA LYS A 339 0.64 17.98 -9.65
C LYS A 339 1.29 17.95 -8.26
N HIS A 340 1.54 16.75 -7.74
CA HIS A 340 2.03 16.54 -6.37
C HIS A 340 3.48 16.02 -6.29
N ARG A 341 3.98 15.37 -7.34
CA ARG A 341 5.32 14.77 -7.45
C ARG A 341 5.80 13.96 -6.23
N PRO A 342 4.98 13.08 -5.63
CA PRO A 342 5.34 12.38 -4.39
C PRO A 342 6.36 11.26 -4.63
N LEU A 343 7.40 11.20 -3.79
CA LEU A 343 8.39 10.11 -3.74
C LEU A 343 8.22 9.27 -2.47
N GLY A 344 8.63 8.00 -2.54
CA GLY A 344 8.64 7.08 -1.41
C GLY A 344 9.98 6.37 -1.26
N ILE A 345 10.92 7.05 -0.59
CA ILE A 345 12.20 6.48 -0.18
C ILE A 345 11.99 5.68 1.12
N GLY A 346 12.38 4.41 1.06
CA GLY A 346 12.40 3.49 2.19
C GLY A 346 13.79 2.92 2.44
N VAL A 347 13.86 1.89 3.26
CA VAL A 347 15.13 1.26 3.68
C VAL A 347 15.01 -0.26 3.72
N SER A 348 16.15 -0.94 3.69
CA SER A 348 16.30 -2.37 4.00
C SER A 348 17.55 -2.60 4.86
N GLY A 349 17.60 -3.74 5.56
CA GLY A 349 18.79 -4.16 6.30
C GLY A 349 19.04 -3.49 7.66
N LEU A 350 18.06 -2.85 8.31
CA LEU A 350 18.29 -2.18 9.60
C LEU A 350 18.75 -3.16 10.71
N ALA A 351 18.25 -4.40 10.72
CA ALA A 351 18.72 -5.43 11.64
C ALA A 351 20.20 -5.78 11.42
N ASP A 352 20.63 -5.84 10.16
CA ASP A 352 22.03 -6.07 9.80
C ASP A 352 22.92 -4.89 10.20
N VAL A 353 22.45 -3.65 10.09
CA VAL A 353 23.18 -2.47 10.63
C VAL A 353 23.46 -2.66 12.11
N PHE A 354 22.45 -2.97 12.94
CA PHE A 354 22.68 -3.18 14.37
C PHE A 354 23.57 -4.40 14.65
N ALA A 355 23.39 -5.50 13.91
CA ALA A 355 24.23 -6.69 14.04
C ALA A 355 25.71 -6.43 13.66
N MET A 356 25.97 -5.66 12.60
CA MET A 356 27.30 -5.26 12.15
C MET A 356 27.92 -4.24 13.12
N MET A 357 27.13 -3.32 13.66
CA MET A 357 27.53 -2.34 14.68
C MET A 357 27.72 -2.95 16.08
N GLY A 358 27.25 -4.19 16.31
CA GLY A 358 27.33 -4.87 17.60
C GLY A 358 26.32 -4.33 18.64
N MET A 359 25.19 -3.82 18.19
CA MET A 359 24.15 -3.19 19.00
C MET A 359 22.93 -4.12 19.14
N ALA A 360 22.39 -4.22 20.35
CA ALA A 360 21.06 -4.80 20.59
C ALA A 360 19.98 -3.73 20.35
N TRP A 361 18.77 -4.15 19.95
CA TRP A 361 17.65 -3.25 19.67
C TRP A 361 17.28 -2.34 20.85
N SER A 362 17.31 -2.87 22.07
CA SER A 362 17.05 -2.13 23.31
C SER A 362 18.19 -1.21 23.79
N LEU A 363 19.31 -1.14 23.05
CA LEU A 363 20.43 -0.28 23.42
C LEU A 363 20.11 1.19 23.05
N PRO A 364 20.25 2.18 23.95
CA PRO A 364 19.95 3.58 23.63
C PRO A 364 20.72 4.12 22.42
N LYS A 365 21.93 3.62 22.16
CA LYS A 365 22.70 3.97 20.95
C LYS A 365 22.08 3.46 19.65
N ALA A 366 21.36 2.33 19.66
CA ALA A 366 20.62 1.84 18.49
C ALA A 366 19.41 2.74 18.18
N ARG A 367 18.70 3.21 19.22
CA ARG A 367 17.60 4.20 19.09
C ARG A 367 18.10 5.54 18.55
N ILE A 368 19.26 6.04 19.02
CA ILE A 368 19.92 7.23 18.46
C ILE A 368 20.33 7.01 16.99
N LEU A 369 20.99 5.88 16.67
CA LEU A 369 21.41 5.59 15.29
C LEU A 369 20.21 5.45 14.33
N ASN A 370 19.12 4.84 14.77
CA ASN A 370 17.84 4.82 14.04
C ASN A 370 17.39 6.25 13.73
N ARG A 371 17.26 7.11 14.74
CA ARG A 371 16.88 8.53 14.54
C ARG A 371 17.79 9.23 13.52
N GLN A 372 19.10 9.10 13.69
CA GLN A 372 20.12 9.72 12.86
C GLN A 372 20.06 9.27 11.39
N ILE A 373 19.84 7.98 11.12
CA ILE A 373 19.70 7.47 9.75
C ILE A 373 18.51 8.13 9.04
N PHE A 374 17.33 8.13 9.66
CA PHE A 374 16.14 8.71 9.03
C PHE A 374 16.17 10.24 8.97
N GLU A 375 16.80 10.90 9.94
CA GLU A 375 17.11 12.33 9.87
C GLU A 375 17.99 12.66 8.66
N THR A 376 19.07 11.90 8.41
CA THR A 376 19.95 12.07 7.24
C THR A 376 19.22 11.87 5.92
N ILE A 377 18.39 10.83 5.80
CA ILE A 377 17.64 10.57 4.55
C ILE A 377 16.64 11.71 4.30
N TYR A 378 15.86 12.12 5.31
CA TYR A 378 14.88 13.20 5.14
C TYR A 378 15.52 14.56 4.85
N TYR A 379 16.61 14.90 5.56
CA TYR A 379 17.35 16.14 5.36
C TYR A 379 17.89 16.23 3.93
N GLN A 380 18.62 15.21 3.47
CA GLN A 380 19.19 15.23 2.13
C GLN A 380 18.10 15.17 1.05
N ALA A 381 17.03 14.41 1.27
CA ALA A 381 15.95 14.35 0.30
C ALA A 381 15.26 15.71 0.11
N LEU A 382 15.12 16.50 1.19
CA LEU A 382 14.63 17.87 1.11
C LEU A 382 15.65 18.83 0.46
N VAL A 383 16.95 18.69 0.74
CA VAL A 383 18.01 19.47 0.07
C VAL A 383 17.94 19.26 -1.45
N THR A 384 18.00 18.02 -1.92
CA THR A 384 17.95 17.73 -3.36
C THR A 384 16.61 18.13 -3.98
N SER A 385 15.49 17.98 -3.27
CA SER A 385 14.18 18.44 -3.76
C SER A 385 14.07 19.98 -3.83
N ASN A 386 14.77 20.71 -2.96
CA ASN A 386 14.91 22.16 -3.01
C ASN A 386 15.81 22.62 -4.17
N GLU A 387 16.93 21.92 -4.41
CA GLU A 387 17.81 22.16 -5.57
C GLU A 387 17.05 21.94 -6.90
N LEU A 388 16.27 20.86 -7.02
CA LEU A 388 15.40 20.62 -8.18
C LEU A 388 14.30 21.69 -8.32
N ALA A 389 13.83 22.28 -7.22
CA ALA A 389 12.85 23.36 -7.27
C ALA A 389 13.46 24.70 -7.72
N ALA A 390 14.73 24.95 -7.39
CA ALA A 390 15.46 26.11 -7.90
C ALA A 390 15.66 26.07 -9.42
N ILE A 391 15.71 24.86 -10.02
CA ILE A 391 15.85 24.66 -11.47
C ILE A 391 14.49 24.63 -12.18
N HIS A 392 13.54 23.81 -11.70
CA HIS A 392 12.29 23.50 -12.41
C HIS A 392 11.03 24.15 -11.78
N GLY A 393 11.20 24.95 -10.73
CA GLY A 393 10.10 25.41 -9.88
C GLY A 393 9.60 24.33 -8.90
N PRO A 394 8.90 24.72 -7.82
CA PRO A 394 8.25 23.76 -6.91
C PRO A 394 7.14 22.96 -7.61
N TYR A 395 6.61 21.91 -6.96
CA TYR A 395 5.43 21.20 -7.47
C TYR A 395 4.17 22.08 -7.43
N ASP A 396 3.23 21.85 -8.36
CA ASP A 396 2.07 22.74 -8.58
C ASP A 396 1.26 23.03 -7.31
N SER A 397 1.02 22.02 -6.48
CA SER A 397 0.28 22.17 -5.22
C SER A 397 1.17 22.52 -4.01
N TYR A 398 2.33 23.14 -4.21
CA TYR A 398 3.26 23.52 -3.15
C TYR A 398 2.71 24.64 -2.26
N TYR A 399 2.09 25.66 -2.85
CA TYR A 399 1.52 26.77 -2.09
C TYR A 399 0.44 26.27 -1.13
N ASP A 400 0.34 26.91 0.03
CA ASP A 400 -0.47 26.52 1.19
C ASP A 400 -0.15 25.18 1.87
N SER A 401 0.74 24.34 1.32
CA SER A 401 1.24 23.15 2.01
C SER A 401 1.94 23.46 3.34
N PRO A 402 2.10 22.50 4.26
CA PRO A 402 2.89 22.70 5.47
C PRO A 402 4.34 23.11 5.18
N ILE A 403 4.97 22.52 4.16
CA ILE A 403 6.37 22.80 3.83
C ILE A 403 6.55 24.21 3.25
N SER A 404 5.57 24.75 2.52
CA SER A 404 5.60 26.17 2.07
C SER A 404 5.45 27.18 3.22
N LYS A 405 4.85 26.76 4.33
CA LYS A 405 4.79 27.52 5.59
C LYS A 405 6.03 27.30 6.46
N GLY A 406 7.06 26.64 5.92
CA GLY A 406 8.27 26.28 6.65
C GLY A 406 7.97 25.35 7.82
N LEU A 407 7.14 24.32 7.64
CA LEU A 407 6.88 23.27 8.64
C LEU A 407 7.34 21.91 8.12
N PHE A 408 8.35 21.32 8.77
CA PHE A 408 8.84 19.98 8.49
C PHE A 408 7.99 18.90 9.18
N GLN A 409 8.21 17.63 8.82
CA GLN A 409 7.47 16.50 9.41
C GLN A 409 7.60 16.40 10.94
N PHE A 410 8.73 16.81 11.53
CA PHE A 410 8.91 16.85 12.98
C PHE A 410 8.20 18.03 13.64
N ASP A 411 8.08 19.18 12.96
CA ASP A 411 7.30 20.33 13.44
C ASP A 411 5.81 19.95 13.53
N LEU A 412 5.31 19.16 12.56
CA LEU A 412 3.95 18.62 12.56
C LEU A 412 3.69 17.60 13.69
N ALA A 413 4.73 16.91 14.17
CA ALA A 413 4.64 16.05 15.36
C ALA A 413 4.54 16.84 16.67
N LYS A 414 4.72 18.18 16.63
CA LYS A 414 4.67 19.10 17.78
C LYS A 414 5.69 18.81 18.88
N GLU A 415 6.73 18.05 18.56
CA GLU A 415 7.86 17.75 19.45
C GLU A 415 9.12 18.45 18.97
N LYS A 416 9.90 19.01 19.91
CA LYS A 416 11.21 19.58 19.56
C LYS A 416 12.20 18.47 19.24
N LEU A 417 12.97 18.65 18.18
CA LEU A 417 14.16 17.83 17.96
C LEU A 417 15.17 18.05 19.09
N VAL A 418 15.80 16.96 19.51
CA VAL A 418 16.88 16.94 20.52
C VAL A 418 18.14 16.46 19.82
N ASP A 419 19.20 17.28 19.87
CA ASP A 419 20.48 17.05 19.19
C ASP A 419 20.32 16.69 17.70
N PRO A 420 19.82 17.62 16.86
CA PRO A 420 19.74 17.41 15.42
C PRO A 420 21.14 17.30 14.81
N LEU A 421 21.28 16.46 13.78
CA LEU A 421 22.53 16.30 13.03
C LEU A 421 22.81 17.46 12.07
N TYR A 422 21.77 18.15 11.61
CA TYR A 422 21.84 19.11 10.50
C TYR A 422 21.23 20.46 10.84
N ASN A 423 21.63 21.49 10.09
CA ASN A 423 21.11 22.83 10.22
C ASN A 423 19.75 22.98 9.53
N TRP A 424 18.69 22.56 10.24
CA TRP A 424 17.32 22.62 9.74
C TRP A 424 16.82 24.04 9.45
N ASP A 425 17.33 25.06 10.13
CA ASP A 425 16.91 26.45 9.91
C ASP A 425 17.51 27.05 8.63
N GLU A 426 18.75 26.71 8.28
CA GLU A 426 19.33 27.04 6.97
C GLU A 426 18.55 26.40 5.82
N LEU A 427 18.18 25.12 5.96
CA LEU A 427 17.34 24.44 4.97
C LEU A 427 15.93 25.08 4.89
N ARG A 428 15.37 25.52 6.01
CA ARG A 428 14.09 26.25 6.06
C ARG A 428 14.17 27.57 5.28
N THR A 429 15.29 28.29 5.38
CA THR A 429 15.55 29.50 4.59
C THR A 429 15.59 29.18 3.08
N LYS A 430 16.40 28.21 2.64
CA LYS A 430 16.50 27.84 1.22
C LYS A 430 15.16 27.35 0.63
N ILE A 431 14.36 26.65 1.42
CA ILE A 431 13.00 26.23 1.04
C ILE A 431 12.04 27.42 0.95
N SER A 432 12.20 28.46 1.78
CA SER A 432 11.42 29.69 1.62
C SER A 432 11.78 30.50 0.36
N GLU A 433 12.99 30.32 -0.17
CA GLU A 433 13.49 31.00 -1.38
C GLU A 433 13.09 30.27 -2.68
N HIS A 434 13.18 28.93 -2.72
CA HIS A 434 12.98 28.14 -3.95
C HIS A 434 11.87 27.09 -3.88
N GLY A 435 11.32 26.81 -2.70
CA GLY A 435 10.36 25.73 -2.48
C GLY A 435 10.99 24.34 -2.52
N VAL A 436 10.18 23.32 -2.81
CA VAL A 436 10.64 21.93 -3.03
C VAL A 436 9.90 21.32 -4.21
N ARG A 437 10.55 20.41 -4.95
CA ARG A 437 10.01 19.79 -6.18
C ARG A 437 9.05 18.63 -5.89
N ASN A 438 9.01 18.11 -4.68
CA ASN A 438 8.26 16.92 -4.31
C ASN A 438 7.46 17.15 -3.02
N SER A 439 6.15 16.84 -3.03
CA SER A 439 5.29 16.97 -1.83
C SER A 439 5.64 15.97 -0.71
N MET A 440 6.16 14.81 -1.10
CA MET A 440 6.46 13.67 -0.25
C MET A 440 7.80 13.07 -0.67
N LEU A 441 8.55 12.53 0.28
CA LEU A 441 9.91 12.03 0.08
C LEU A 441 10.13 10.65 0.70
N ILE A 442 9.69 10.43 1.94
CA ILE A 442 10.03 9.25 2.74
C ILE A 442 8.78 8.42 3.04
N GLN A 443 8.79 7.15 2.67
CA GLN A 443 7.72 6.18 2.92
C GLN A 443 8.33 4.79 3.07
N LEU A 444 8.23 4.18 4.25
CA LEU A 444 8.94 2.94 4.56
C LEU A 444 8.07 1.73 4.19
N MET A 445 8.27 1.22 2.97
CA MET A 445 7.56 0.08 2.40
C MET A 445 8.12 -1.28 2.85
N PRO A 446 7.35 -2.39 2.70
CA PRO A 446 7.89 -3.74 2.79
C PRO A 446 8.82 -4.01 1.60
N THR A 447 10.02 -4.53 1.86
CA THR A 447 11.03 -4.80 0.81
C THR A 447 11.11 -6.30 0.47
N THR A 448 9.99 -7.04 0.57
CA THR A 448 9.92 -8.51 0.64
C THR A 448 10.62 -9.27 -0.50
N SER A 449 10.62 -8.71 -1.70
CA SER A 449 11.31 -9.25 -2.88
C SER A 449 12.72 -8.68 -3.04
N THR A 450 12.87 -7.36 -2.93
CA THR A 450 14.11 -6.63 -3.18
C THR A 450 15.18 -6.88 -2.12
N HIS A 451 14.83 -7.10 -0.85
CA HIS A 451 15.80 -7.41 0.21
C HIS A 451 16.59 -8.70 -0.07
N ARG A 452 15.97 -9.67 -0.77
CA ARG A 452 16.60 -10.94 -1.18
C ARG A 452 17.58 -10.74 -2.33
N MET A 453 17.30 -9.79 -3.21
CA MET A 453 18.21 -9.36 -4.27
C MET A 453 19.44 -8.66 -3.70
N GLN A 454 19.23 -7.85 -2.66
CA GLN A 454 20.30 -7.13 -1.96
C GLN A 454 21.15 -8.06 -1.07
N GLY A 455 20.53 -9.06 -0.44
CA GLY A 455 21.17 -10.05 0.42
C GLY A 455 21.13 -9.70 1.92
N PHE A 456 20.18 -8.86 2.35
CA PHE A 456 20.05 -8.33 3.71
C PHE A 456 18.63 -8.52 4.28
N SER A 457 18.38 -8.11 5.51
CA SER A 457 17.08 -8.20 6.19
C SER A 457 16.03 -7.28 5.56
N GLU A 458 14.75 -7.63 5.73
CA GLU A 458 13.64 -6.85 5.21
C GLU A 458 13.46 -5.53 5.98
N GLY A 459 13.27 -4.43 5.25
CA GLY A 459 12.81 -3.16 5.81
C GLY A 459 13.64 -2.62 6.96
N PHE A 460 12.92 -2.19 7.99
CA PHE A 460 13.40 -1.62 9.25
C PHE A 460 13.04 -2.53 10.45
N GLU A 461 12.72 -3.79 10.19
CA GLU A 461 12.23 -4.75 11.20
C GLU A 461 13.38 -5.58 11.80
N PRO A 462 13.22 -6.12 13.03
CA PRO A 462 14.13 -7.12 13.57
C PRO A 462 14.11 -8.44 12.77
N TYR A 463 15.14 -9.27 12.95
CA TYR A 463 15.17 -10.59 12.32
C TYR A 463 13.96 -11.42 12.75
N TYR A 464 13.16 -11.88 11.79
CA TYR A 464 12.05 -12.81 12.04
C TYR A 464 12.56 -14.16 12.58
N SER A 465 13.67 -14.65 12.01
CA SER A 465 14.41 -15.82 12.49
C SER A 465 15.88 -15.67 12.11
N ASN A 466 16.80 -16.21 12.91
CA ASN A 466 18.18 -16.41 12.46
C ASN A 466 18.34 -17.67 11.59
N LEU A 467 17.25 -18.35 11.25
CA LEU A 467 17.20 -19.47 10.32
C LEU A 467 16.34 -19.12 9.09
N LEU A 468 17.01 -18.91 7.96
CA LEU A 468 16.40 -18.77 6.64
C LEU A 468 16.14 -20.17 6.07
N VAL A 469 14.88 -20.50 5.78
CA VAL A 469 14.50 -21.80 5.21
C VAL A 469 13.98 -21.61 3.79
N HIS A 470 14.69 -22.20 2.83
CA HIS A 470 14.32 -22.21 1.43
C HIS A 470 13.64 -23.55 1.08
N ARG A 471 12.47 -23.48 0.45
CA ARG A 471 11.70 -24.65 0.02
C ARG A 471 11.73 -24.76 -1.50
N ASN A 472 12.45 -25.74 -2.00
CA ASN A 472 12.48 -26.06 -3.43
C ASN A 472 11.72 -27.39 -3.67
N LYS A 473 11.56 -27.79 -4.93
CA LYS A 473 10.86 -29.04 -5.28
C LYS A 473 11.57 -30.29 -4.73
N ASP A 474 12.87 -30.19 -4.43
CA ASP A 474 13.73 -31.30 -4.01
C ASP A 474 13.91 -31.41 -2.50
N GLY A 475 13.60 -30.36 -1.73
CA GLY A 475 13.87 -30.34 -0.28
C GLY A 475 13.75 -28.97 0.39
N GLU A 476 14.00 -28.97 1.71
CA GLU A 476 14.13 -27.76 2.53
C GLU A 476 15.61 -27.50 2.85
N ILE A 477 16.16 -26.38 2.37
CA ILE A 477 17.53 -25.95 2.66
C ILE A 477 17.47 -24.92 3.79
N SER A 478 18.08 -25.25 4.93
CA SER A 478 18.10 -24.38 6.12
C SER A 478 19.46 -23.73 6.35
N MET A 479 19.43 -22.41 6.54
CA MET A 479 20.58 -21.51 6.47
C MET A 479 20.59 -20.55 7.66
N VAL A 480 21.74 -20.40 8.32
CA VAL A 480 21.87 -19.47 9.43
C VAL A 480 22.12 -18.05 8.91
N ASN A 481 21.59 -17.06 9.62
CA ASN A 481 21.83 -15.64 9.40
C ASN A 481 23.34 -15.35 9.24
N ARG A 482 23.72 -14.75 8.10
CA ARG A 482 25.10 -14.46 7.72
C ARG A 482 25.84 -13.62 8.75
N CYS A 483 25.16 -12.65 9.37
CA CYS A 483 25.73 -11.77 10.39
C CYS A 483 26.03 -12.57 11.67
N LEU A 484 25.10 -13.42 12.10
CA LEU A 484 25.26 -14.33 13.25
C LEU A 484 26.40 -15.32 13.01
N GLU A 485 26.42 -16.01 11.87
CA GLU A 485 27.48 -16.95 11.49
C GLU A 485 28.85 -16.26 11.49
N THR A 486 28.95 -15.06 10.91
CA THR A 486 30.21 -14.30 10.86
C THR A 486 30.70 -13.92 12.25
N ASN A 487 29.81 -13.44 13.12
CA ASN A 487 30.18 -13.07 14.49
C ASN A 487 30.54 -14.29 15.36
N LEU A 488 29.84 -15.42 15.21
CA LEU A 488 30.21 -16.68 15.88
C LEU A 488 31.56 -17.23 15.38
N LYS A 489 31.87 -17.11 14.08
CA LYS A 489 33.19 -17.45 13.52
C LYS A 489 34.31 -16.58 14.11
N LYS A 490 34.11 -15.25 14.17
CA LYS A 490 35.07 -14.32 14.79
C LYS A 490 35.34 -14.61 16.27
N LEU A 491 34.38 -15.22 16.97
CA LEU A 491 34.50 -15.65 18.37
C LEU A 491 35.04 -17.09 18.54
N GLY A 492 35.32 -17.83 17.45
CA GLY A 492 35.73 -19.23 17.52
C GLY A 492 34.63 -20.20 17.98
N LEU A 493 33.36 -19.78 17.95
CA LEU A 493 32.20 -20.54 18.45
C LEU A 493 31.43 -21.29 17.35
N TRP A 494 31.82 -21.11 16.08
CA TRP A 494 31.11 -21.69 14.95
C TRP A 494 31.61 -23.09 14.59
N ASP A 495 30.77 -24.09 14.82
CA ASP A 495 30.95 -25.47 14.38
C ASP A 495 29.61 -26.09 13.92
N GLN A 496 29.66 -27.34 13.44
CA GLN A 496 28.46 -28.05 12.97
C GLN A 496 27.43 -28.24 14.10
N GLN A 497 27.87 -28.41 15.35
CA GLN A 497 26.95 -28.52 16.48
C GLN A 497 26.21 -27.21 16.73
N MET A 498 26.90 -26.06 16.66
CA MET A 498 26.29 -24.74 16.78
C MET A 498 25.22 -24.52 15.69
N ARG A 499 25.47 -24.94 14.45
CA ARG A 499 24.45 -24.93 13.39
C ARG A 499 23.25 -25.79 13.75
N ASN A 500 23.48 -27.02 14.22
CA ASN A 500 22.41 -27.94 14.63
C ASN A 500 21.60 -27.41 15.84
N ASP A 501 22.26 -26.75 16.79
CA ASP A 501 21.64 -26.11 17.96
C ASP A 501 20.70 -24.97 17.50
N ILE A 502 21.15 -24.11 16.57
CA ILE A 502 20.33 -23.02 16.01
C ILE A 502 19.14 -23.57 15.23
N VAL A 503 19.32 -24.62 14.42
CA VAL A 503 18.22 -25.28 13.69
C VAL A 503 17.21 -25.88 14.67
N SER A 504 17.67 -26.57 15.72
CA SER A 504 16.81 -27.21 16.73
C SER A 504 16.03 -26.19 17.57
N ASN A 505 16.51 -24.95 17.67
CA ASN A 505 15.82 -23.82 18.30
C ASN A 505 15.02 -22.95 17.31
N ASN A 506 14.74 -23.44 16.09
CA ASN A 506 14.00 -22.73 15.04
C ASN A 506 14.59 -21.33 14.69
N GLY A 507 15.90 -21.16 14.87
CA GLY A 507 16.62 -19.89 14.66
C GLY A 507 16.67 -18.95 15.87
N SER A 508 16.09 -19.30 17.03
CA SER A 508 16.39 -18.59 18.29
C SER A 508 17.78 -18.97 18.80
N VAL A 509 18.52 -17.97 19.28
CA VAL A 509 19.81 -18.16 19.97
C VAL A 509 19.68 -18.13 21.50
N ARG A 510 18.49 -17.80 22.03
CA ARG A 510 18.24 -17.53 23.45
C ARG A 510 18.67 -18.67 24.37
N ASN A 511 18.35 -19.91 23.99
CA ASN A 511 18.55 -21.10 24.82
C ASN A 511 19.88 -21.83 24.56
N ILE A 512 20.72 -21.33 23.64
CA ILE A 512 22.00 -21.98 23.32
C ILE A 512 23.08 -21.53 24.32
N ASN A 513 23.43 -22.38 25.28
CA ASN A 513 24.33 -22.00 26.39
C ASN A 513 25.74 -21.57 25.95
N ARG A 514 26.21 -22.05 24.79
CA ARG A 514 27.52 -21.73 24.21
C ARG A 514 27.63 -20.29 23.68
N ILE A 515 26.51 -19.59 23.46
CA ILE A 515 26.50 -18.23 22.90
C ILE A 515 26.56 -17.19 24.04
N PRO A 516 27.51 -16.23 24.04
CA PRO A 516 27.59 -15.17 25.03
C PRO A 516 26.33 -14.29 25.10
N LYS A 517 26.00 -13.79 26.30
CA LYS A 517 24.77 -12.99 26.54
C LYS A 517 24.65 -11.78 25.61
N ASN A 518 25.74 -11.04 25.38
CA ASN A 518 25.74 -9.89 24.47
C ASN A 518 25.39 -10.27 23.02
N ILE A 519 25.84 -11.42 22.53
CA ILE A 519 25.49 -11.93 21.20
C ILE A 519 24.01 -12.36 21.18
N LYS A 520 23.51 -13.00 22.23
CA LYS A 520 22.07 -13.32 22.34
C LYS A 520 21.18 -12.08 22.27
N GLU A 521 21.56 -11.00 22.94
CA GLU A 521 20.80 -9.73 22.91
C GLU A 521 20.78 -9.06 21.52
N ILE A 522 21.87 -9.16 20.74
CA ILE A 522 21.94 -8.64 19.36
C ILE A 522 21.03 -9.42 18.40
N TYR A 523 21.01 -10.76 18.54
CA TYR A 523 20.29 -11.66 17.62
C TYR A 523 18.96 -12.19 18.17
N LYS A 524 18.33 -11.46 19.09
CA LYS A 524 16.94 -11.69 19.48
C LYS A 524 16.03 -11.63 18.25
N LEU A 525 15.07 -12.54 18.19
CA LEU A 525 14.04 -12.53 17.16
C LEU A 525 13.03 -11.41 17.41
N SER A 526 12.29 -11.02 16.36
CA SER A 526 11.19 -10.05 16.46
C SER A 526 10.16 -10.33 17.56
N SER A 527 9.91 -11.60 17.90
CA SER A 527 9.04 -12.04 19.00
C SER A 527 9.75 -12.20 20.36
N GLU A 528 11.06 -11.98 20.42
CA GLU A 528 11.87 -12.00 21.64
C GLU A 528 12.31 -10.58 22.08
N ILE A 529 11.97 -9.57 21.28
CA ILE A 529 12.15 -8.15 21.56
C ILE A 529 10.82 -7.60 22.07
N ASP A 530 10.90 -6.68 23.03
CA ASP A 530 9.73 -5.97 23.54
C ASP A 530 9.11 -5.10 22.43
N TRP A 531 7.79 -5.22 22.23
CA TRP A 531 7.07 -4.44 21.22
C TRP A 531 7.14 -2.94 21.50
N GLN A 532 7.29 -2.51 22.76
CA GLN A 532 7.47 -1.10 23.13
C GLN A 532 8.74 -0.52 22.51
N VAL A 533 9.86 -1.26 22.54
CA VAL A 533 11.14 -0.83 21.93
C VAL A 533 10.98 -0.61 20.42
N ILE A 534 10.21 -1.48 19.74
CA ILE A 534 9.95 -1.35 18.30
C ILE A 534 9.07 -0.13 18.03
N LEU A 535 8.02 0.09 18.82
CA LEU A 535 7.13 1.25 18.70
C LEU A 535 7.84 2.58 18.98
N GLU A 536 8.67 2.66 20.03
CA GLU A 536 9.50 3.83 20.32
C GLU A 536 10.44 4.18 19.15
N MET A 537 11.11 3.18 18.57
CA MET A 537 11.98 3.38 17.41
C MET A 537 11.20 3.78 16.16
N THR A 538 9.94 3.32 16.01
CA THR A 538 9.00 3.74 14.96
C THR A 538 8.56 5.19 15.13
N ALA A 539 8.24 5.64 16.35
CA ALA A 539 7.89 7.03 16.63
C ALA A 539 9.09 7.98 16.42
N ASP A 540 10.28 7.60 16.92
CA ASP A 540 11.51 8.38 16.77
C ASP A 540 11.86 8.65 15.29
N ARG A 541 11.75 7.64 14.42
CA ARG A 541 11.95 7.83 12.97
C ARG A 541 10.74 8.46 12.28
N GLY A 542 9.53 8.27 12.80
CA GLY A 542 8.29 8.85 12.27
C GLY A 542 8.32 10.37 12.15
N LYS A 543 9.10 11.04 13.00
CA LYS A 543 9.42 12.47 12.94
C LYS A 543 10.08 12.91 11.63
N PHE A 544 10.69 11.98 10.89
CA PHE A 544 11.36 12.20 9.60
C PHE A 544 10.70 11.41 8.45
N VAL A 545 9.56 10.76 8.69
CA VAL A 545 8.80 10.00 7.68
C VAL A 545 7.52 10.76 7.33
N CYS A 546 7.54 11.49 6.21
CA CYS A 546 6.38 12.28 5.77
C CYS A 546 5.20 11.40 5.32
N GLY A 547 5.47 10.25 4.70
CA GLY A 547 4.51 9.15 4.48
C GLY A 547 4.18 8.40 5.77
N SER A 548 4.14 7.06 5.68
CA SER A 548 4.02 6.17 6.84
C SER A 548 4.99 4.99 6.74
N GLN A 549 4.85 4.02 7.64
CA GLN A 549 5.74 2.88 7.83
C GLN A 549 4.93 1.58 7.89
N SER A 550 5.22 0.62 7.01
CA SER A 550 4.54 -0.69 6.96
C SER A 550 5.06 -1.66 8.04
N MET A 551 4.94 -1.27 9.30
CA MET A 551 5.49 -1.97 10.47
C MET A 551 4.64 -3.20 10.85
N ASN A 552 5.21 -4.40 10.71
CA ASN A 552 4.67 -5.61 11.33
C ASN A 552 4.92 -5.60 12.85
N LEU A 553 3.97 -6.14 13.60
CA LEU A 553 4.09 -6.35 15.04
C LEU A 553 3.93 -7.83 15.38
N PHE A 554 4.60 -8.27 16.44
CA PHE A 554 4.76 -9.69 16.77
C PHE A 554 4.29 -9.92 18.21
N LEU A 555 3.35 -10.85 18.39
CA LEU A 555 2.84 -11.23 19.71
C LEU A 555 2.83 -12.75 19.89
N THR A 556 3.02 -13.19 21.12
CA THR A 556 2.86 -14.59 21.55
C THR A 556 1.46 -14.89 22.08
N SER A 557 0.71 -13.83 22.43
CA SER A 557 -0.60 -13.83 23.10
C SER A 557 -1.45 -12.69 22.51
N VAL A 558 -2.78 -12.86 22.45
CA VAL A 558 -3.67 -11.88 21.77
C VAL A 558 -4.25 -10.83 22.72
N ASP A 559 -4.49 -11.16 23.97
CA ASP A 559 -5.20 -10.33 24.95
C ASP A 559 -4.56 -10.55 26.33
N PRO A 560 -4.22 -9.51 27.11
CA PRO A 560 -4.49 -8.08 26.88
C PRO A 560 -3.51 -7.35 25.94
N ASP A 561 -2.40 -8.00 25.57
CA ASP A 561 -1.24 -7.36 24.92
C ASP A 561 -1.55 -6.56 23.65
N LEU A 562 -2.48 -7.02 22.80
CA LEU A 562 -2.84 -6.34 21.55
C LEU A 562 -3.50 -4.98 21.77
N THR A 563 -4.41 -4.90 22.75
CA THR A 563 -5.14 -3.67 23.06
C THR A 563 -4.18 -2.61 23.59
N GLU A 564 -3.31 -2.99 24.54
CA GLU A 564 -2.27 -2.10 25.07
C GLU A 564 -1.32 -1.61 23.95
N MET A 565 -0.86 -2.51 23.09
CA MET A 565 0.03 -2.19 21.97
C MET A 565 -0.58 -1.20 20.97
N ILE A 566 -1.86 -1.36 20.61
CA ILE A 566 -2.58 -0.43 19.73
C ILE A 566 -2.72 0.96 20.39
N PHE A 567 -3.13 1.01 21.66
CA PHE A 567 -3.25 2.28 22.39
C PHE A 567 -1.89 2.97 22.57
N TYR A 568 -0.84 2.22 22.89
CA TYR A 568 0.51 2.78 23.01
C TYR A 568 1.01 3.37 21.69
N ALA A 569 0.85 2.64 20.57
CA ALA A 569 1.21 3.13 19.24
C ALA A 569 0.48 4.45 18.90
N TRP A 570 -0.80 4.57 19.27
CA TRP A 570 -1.58 5.78 19.06
C TRP A 570 -1.11 6.93 19.96
N MET A 571 -0.89 6.67 21.25
CA MET A 571 -0.44 7.69 22.22
C MET A 571 0.92 8.29 21.87
N ILE A 572 1.83 7.52 21.26
CA ILE A 572 3.14 8.00 20.78
C ILE A 572 3.10 8.59 19.35
N GLY A 573 1.92 8.75 18.76
CA GLY A 573 1.73 9.44 17.48
C GLY A 573 2.08 8.62 16.21
N CYS A 574 2.05 7.28 16.27
CA CYS A 574 2.24 6.46 15.06
C CYS A 574 1.09 6.66 14.06
N LYS A 575 1.41 7.06 12.82
CA LYS A 575 0.43 7.17 11.71
C LYS A 575 -0.20 5.81 11.34
N THR A 576 0.62 4.77 11.25
CA THR A 576 0.18 3.38 11.09
C THR A 576 0.42 2.66 12.41
N LEU A 577 -0.67 2.28 13.11
CA LEU A 577 -0.58 1.61 14.41
C LEU A 577 -0.02 0.18 14.27
N MET A 578 -0.40 -0.51 13.20
CA MET A 578 0.02 -1.88 12.89
C MET A 578 -0.23 -2.17 11.40
N TYR A 579 0.69 -2.87 10.73
CA TYR A 579 0.49 -3.39 9.38
C TYR A 579 -0.06 -4.82 9.41
N TYR A 580 0.78 -5.81 9.71
CA TYR A 580 0.31 -7.16 10.10
C TYR A 580 0.62 -7.45 11.57
N LEU A 581 -0.36 -8.05 12.25
CA LEU A 581 -0.09 -8.84 13.45
C LEU A 581 0.43 -10.22 13.07
N ARG A 582 1.60 -10.59 13.57
CA ARG A 582 2.16 -11.94 13.40
C ARG A 582 2.19 -12.68 14.73
N MET A 583 1.28 -13.65 14.85
CA MET A 583 1.22 -14.53 16.01
C MET A 583 2.35 -15.57 15.95
N VAL A 584 3.22 -15.56 16.95
CA VAL A 584 4.22 -16.60 17.16
C VAL A 584 3.68 -17.58 18.20
N LEU A 585 3.12 -18.69 17.72
CA LEU A 585 2.60 -19.75 18.58
C LEU A 585 3.74 -20.33 19.44
N PRO A 586 3.55 -20.47 20.76
CA PRO A 586 4.47 -21.24 21.60
C PRO A 586 4.65 -22.64 21.03
N ASN A 587 5.89 -23.16 21.00
CA ASN A 587 6.25 -24.43 20.35
C ASN A 587 5.40 -25.63 20.84
N THR A 588 4.26 -25.89 20.22
CA THR A 588 3.57 -27.18 20.32
C THR A 588 4.29 -28.16 19.41
N ASN A 589 5.12 -29.00 20.01
CA ASN A 589 6.06 -29.94 19.40
C ASN A 589 7.22 -29.26 18.66
N SER A 590 8.39 -29.29 19.32
CA SER A 590 9.64 -29.54 18.60
C SER A 590 9.42 -30.73 17.66
N LYS A 591 9.46 -30.51 16.34
CA LYS A 591 9.57 -31.65 15.42
C LYS A 591 10.78 -32.47 15.88
N PRO A 592 10.65 -33.81 16.04
CA PRO A 592 11.82 -34.63 16.35
C PRO A 592 12.87 -34.32 15.27
N GLY A 593 14.08 -34.00 15.72
CA GLY A 593 15.12 -33.44 14.84
C GLY A 593 15.21 -34.26 13.57
N ILE A 594 14.96 -33.63 12.42
CA ILE A 594 15.10 -34.30 11.13
C ILE A 594 16.59 -34.45 10.89
N THR A 595 17.18 -35.50 11.47
CA THR A 595 18.44 -36.11 11.04
C THR A 595 18.19 -36.84 9.72
N ARG A 596 17.72 -36.09 8.72
CA ARG A 596 18.20 -36.29 7.36
C ARG A 596 19.39 -35.37 7.22
N GLU A 597 20.56 -35.96 7.31
CA GLU A 597 21.72 -35.44 6.60
C GLU A 597 21.37 -35.47 5.11
N ASN A 598 20.69 -34.43 4.64
CA ASN A 598 20.73 -34.09 3.23
C ASN A 598 22.17 -33.65 2.98
N ASN A 599 23.03 -34.62 2.62
CA ASN A 599 24.34 -34.34 2.07
C ASN A 599 24.11 -33.39 0.89
N PHE A 600 24.46 -32.12 1.08
CA PHE A 600 24.25 -31.10 0.07
C PHE A 600 25.07 -31.38 -1.20
N GLU A 601 26.08 -32.26 -1.10
CA GLU A 601 26.79 -32.87 -2.23
C GLU A 601 25.86 -33.72 -3.12
N ASN A 602 24.97 -34.53 -2.53
CA ASN A 602 23.96 -35.30 -3.26
C ASN A 602 22.85 -34.39 -3.85
N GLU A 603 22.55 -33.26 -3.21
CA GLU A 603 21.65 -32.24 -3.78
C GLU A 603 22.33 -31.41 -4.88
N LEU A 604 23.63 -31.13 -4.79
CA LEU A 604 24.41 -30.55 -5.89
C LEU A 604 24.46 -31.49 -7.09
N GLU A 605 24.69 -32.79 -6.85
CA GLU A 605 24.54 -33.83 -7.87
C GLU A 605 23.12 -33.86 -8.43
N SER A 606 22.09 -33.76 -7.59
CA SER A 606 20.68 -33.69 -8.04
C SER A 606 20.44 -32.47 -8.93
N TRP A 607 20.94 -31.28 -8.57
CA TRP A 607 20.78 -30.06 -9.35
C TRP A 607 21.53 -30.12 -10.70
N THR A 608 22.74 -30.68 -10.71
CA THR A 608 23.44 -30.98 -11.98
C THR A 608 22.70 -32.03 -12.82
N LYS A 609 22.09 -33.06 -12.20
CA LYS A 609 21.33 -34.13 -12.90
C LYS A 609 19.92 -33.72 -13.35
N GLN A 610 19.24 -32.83 -12.63
CA GLN A 610 17.89 -32.33 -12.95
C GLN A 610 17.92 -31.19 -13.95
N SER A 611 19.03 -30.43 -14.01
CA SER A 611 19.37 -29.74 -15.24
C SER A 611 19.49 -30.81 -16.34
N LYS A 612 18.57 -30.85 -17.30
CA LYS A 612 18.75 -31.60 -18.57
C LYS A 612 19.81 -30.92 -19.46
N ILE A 613 20.84 -30.34 -18.85
CA ILE A 613 21.72 -29.31 -19.39
C ILE A 613 23.20 -29.72 -19.27
N CYS A 614 23.49 -31.03 -19.31
CA CYS A 614 24.75 -31.48 -19.87
C CYS A 614 24.67 -32.92 -20.41
N LYS A 615 24.75 -33.05 -21.75
CA LYS A 615 25.24 -34.26 -22.43
C LYS A 615 26.66 -34.07 -22.99
N HIS A 616 27.36 -33.01 -22.58
CA HIS A 616 28.76 -32.81 -22.93
C HIS A 616 29.66 -33.48 -21.88
N GLU A 617 30.80 -34.01 -22.33
CA GLU A 617 31.72 -34.84 -21.53
C GLU A 617 32.47 -34.09 -20.41
N PHE A 618 32.05 -32.87 -20.08
CA PHE A 618 32.73 -31.92 -19.20
C PHE A 618 32.17 -31.85 -17.77
N CYS A 619 31.08 -32.58 -17.46
CA CYS A 619 30.55 -32.67 -16.10
C CYS A 619 31.13 -33.83 -15.27
N ASP A 620 32.10 -34.56 -15.81
CA ASP A 620 32.88 -35.55 -15.06
C ASP A 620 34.12 -34.87 -14.47
N TRP A 621 34.17 -34.74 -13.14
CA TRP A 621 35.26 -34.08 -12.43
C TRP A 621 36.63 -34.72 -12.69
N GLY A 622 36.69 -36.01 -13.05
CA GLY A 622 37.94 -36.67 -13.45
C GLY A 622 38.42 -36.26 -14.86
N LYS A 623 37.49 -36.06 -15.81
CA LYS A 623 37.84 -35.61 -17.17
C LYS A 623 38.25 -34.14 -17.24
N ILE A 624 37.79 -33.31 -16.28
CA ILE A 624 38.21 -31.91 -16.19
C ILE A 624 39.73 -31.82 -16.02
N GLU A 625 40.36 -32.65 -15.16
CA GLU A 625 41.82 -32.72 -15.03
C GLU A 625 42.49 -33.18 -16.31
N GLU A 626 41.92 -34.16 -17.02
CA GLU A 626 42.46 -34.69 -18.28
C GLU A 626 42.48 -33.62 -19.41
N VAL A 627 41.46 -32.77 -19.49
CA VAL A 627 41.42 -31.64 -20.43
C VAL A 627 42.37 -30.50 -20.02
N PHE A 628 42.67 -30.33 -18.74
CA PHE A 628 43.75 -29.45 -18.28
C PHE A 628 45.12 -29.96 -18.78
N THR A 629 45.37 -31.27 -18.78
CA THR A 629 46.60 -31.85 -19.34
C THR A 629 46.69 -31.67 -20.86
N LEU A 630 45.62 -32.03 -21.59
CA LEU A 630 45.56 -31.93 -23.05
C LEU A 630 45.75 -30.48 -23.56
N ASN A 631 45.17 -29.48 -22.91
CA ASN A 631 45.39 -28.08 -23.28
C ASN A 631 46.81 -27.59 -22.93
N ARG A 632 47.37 -28.04 -21.80
CA ARG A 632 48.73 -27.65 -21.38
C ARG A 632 49.78 -28.16 -22.36
N ASP A 633 49.61 -29.36 -22.89
CA ASP A 633 50.52 -29.93 -23.87
C ASP A 633 50.27 -29.42 -25.30
N ALA A 634 49.03 -29.06 -25.66
CA ALA A 634 48.74 -28.33 -26.90
C ALA A 634 49.40 -26.93 -26.92
N ILE A 635 49.35 -26.20 -25.80
CA ILE A 635 50.01 -24.89 -25.65
C ILE A 635 51.53 -25.04 -25.65
N ARG A 636 52.09 -26.04 -24.95
CA ARG A 636 53.53 -26.36 -25.02
C ARG A 636 53.99 -26.72 -26.42
N LYS A 637 53.15 -27.43 -27.19
CA LYS A 637 53.43 -27.76 -28.59
C LYS A 637 53.44 -26.52 -29.47
N LEU A 638 52.41 -25.67 -29.41
CA LEU A 638 52.37 -24.37 -30.10
C LEU A 638 53.59 -23.48 -29.79
N LEU A 639 54.00 -23.42 -28.52
CA LEU A 639 55.17 -22.64 -28.10
C LEU A 639 56.51 -23.30 -28.51
N LYS A 640 56.59 -24.63 -28.58
CA LYS A 640 57.75 -25.33 -29.18
C LYS A 640 57.83 -25.12 -30.69
N ASP A 641 56.70 -25.19 -31.39
CA ASP A 641 56.62 -25.05 -32.84
C ASP A 641 56.93 -23.60 -33.25
N ALA A 642 56.52 -22.60 -32.45
CA ALA A 642 56.97 -21.21 -32.60
C ALA A 642 58.49 -21.05 -32.40
N LYS A 643 59.04 -21.70 -31.36
CA LYS A 643 60.48 -21.66 -31.04
C LYS A 643 61.34 -22.42 -32.05
N GLY A 644 60.79 -23.42 -32.73
CA GLY A 644 61.46 -24.18 -33.81
C GLY A 644 61.50 -23.47 -35.16
N ASN A 645 60.57 -22.53 -35.40
CA ASN A 645 60.46 -21.80 -36.67
C ASN A 645 61.06 -20.38 -36.64
N ASN A 646 61.69 -19.97 -35.53
CA ASN A 646 62.41 -18.70 -35.39
C ASN A 646 61.60 -17.44 -35.72
N LEU A 647 60.27 -17.48 -35.48
CA LEU A 647 59.36 -16.35 -35.71
C LEU A 647 59.42 -15.34 -34.57
N ASN A 648 59.56 -14.06 -34.91
CA ASN A 648 59.56 -12.97 -33.95
C ASN A 648 58.12 -12.49 -33.67
N LEU A 649 57.81 -12.09 -32.44
CA LEU A 649 56.42 -11.82 -31.98
C LEU A 649 55.73 -10.61 -32.65
N ILE A 650 56.43 -9.90 -33.54
CA ILE A 650 55.90 -8.75 -34.31
C ILE A 650 55.21 -9.21 -35.60
N ASP A 651 55.62 -10.35 -36.18
CA ASP A 651 55.07 -10.85 -37.47
C ASP A 651 53.80 -11.71 -37.30
N LEU A 652 53.47 -12.09 -36.06
CA LEU A 652 52.20 -12.73 -35.74
C LEU A 652 51.14 -11.65 -35.47
N ASN A 653 50.32 -11.38 -36.49
CA ASN A 653 49.17 -10.47 -36.40
C ASN A 653 48.05 -11.08 -35.53
N ILE A 654 48.31 -11.21 -34.22
CA ILE A 654 47.42 -11.83 -33.24
C ILE A 654 46.27 -10.87 -32.96
N ASP A 655 45.08 -11.25 -33.45
CA ASP A 655 43.82 -10.58 -33.21
C ASP A 655 43.65 -10.16 -31.72
N ARG A 656 43.27 -8.91 -31.49
CA ARG A 656 42.96 -8.38 -30.15
C ARG A 656 41.92 -9.24 -29.41
N LYS A 657 41.02 -9.95 -30.11
CA LYS A 657 40.12 -10.97 -29.52
C LYS A 657 40.88 -12.17 -28.96
N ALA A 658 41.90 -12.68 -29.65
CA ALA A 658 42.69 -13.80 -29.18
C ALA A 658 43.52 -13.43 -27.94
N LEU A 659 44.12 -12.23 -27.93
CA LEU A 659 44.85 -11.73 -26.77
C LEU A 659 43.91 -11.50 -25.56
N ARG A 660 42.73 -10.92 -25.77
CA ARG A 660 41.68 -10.80 -24.73
C ARG A 660 41.19 -12.19 -24.24
N ALA A 661 41.03 -13.17 -25.13
CA ALA A 661 40.61 -14.52 -24.75
C ALA A 661 41.67 -15.24 -23.89
N VAL A 662 42.97 -15.06 -24.22
CA VAL A 662 44.08 -15.57 -23.39
C VAL A 662 44.14 -14.82 -22.06
N MET A 663 44.10 -13.48 -22.05
CA MET A 663 44.06 -12.70 -20.81
C MET A 663 42.88 -13.05 -19.90
N ASN A 664 41.68 -13.27 -20.46
CA ASN A 664 40.50 -13.67 -19.69
C ASN A 664 40.61 -15.10 -19.14
N LYS A 665 41.29 -16.03 -19.87
CA LYS A 665 41.64 -17.35 -19.34
C LYS A 665 42.70 -17.28 -18.23
N THR A 666 43.74 -16.46 -18.38
CA THR A 666 44.77 -16.27 -17.36
C THR A 666 44.22 -15.56 -16.12
N ARG A 667 43.31 -14.58 -16.28
CA ARG A 667 42.53 -14.00 -15.18
C ARG A 667 41.64 -15.04 -14.49
N HIS A 668 40.97 -15.94 -15.23
CA HIS A 668 40.23 -17.06 -14.65
C HIS A 668 41.11 -17.99 -13.79
N THR A 669 42.38 -18.18 -14.17
CA THR A 669 43.36 -18.93 -13.37
C THR A 669 43.78 -18.15 -12.11
N LEU A 670 44.03 -16.85 -12.24
CA LEU A 670 44.31 -15.95 -11.11
C LEU A 670 43.14 -15.87 -10.12
N VAL A 671 41.88 -15.91 -10.56
CA VAL A 671 40.72 -15.95 -9.65
C VAL A 671 40.78 -17.17 -8.72
N LYS A 672 41.28 -18.32 -9.18
CA LYS A 672 41.50 -19.50 -8.31
C LYS A 672 42.65 -19.35 -7.31
N SER A 673 43.66 -18.51 -7.55
CA SER A 673 44.65 -18.16 -6.51
C SER A 673 44.11 -17.07 -5.57
N TYR A 674 43.39 -16.09 -6.10
CA TYR A 674 42.80 -14.98 -5.36
C TYR A 674 41.78 -15.44 -4.30
N TYR A 675 40.99 -16.47 -4.58
CA TYR A 675 40.11 -17.11 -3.60
C TYR A 675 40.84 -17.95 -2.53
N LYS A 676 42.15 -18.23 -2.70
CA LYS A 676 42.98 -18.91 -1.69
C LYS A 676 43.62 -17.91 -0.71
N ASP A 677 44.14 -16.79 -1.21
CA ASP A 677 44.91 -15.85 -0.38
C ASP A 677 44.07 -14.84 0.42
N ARG A 678 42.80 -14.57 0.06
CA ARG A 678 41.96 -13.60 0.78
C ARG A 678 41.58 -14.01 2.22
N PHE A 679 42.09 -15.14 2.73
CA PHE A 679 42.06 -15.49 4.15
C PHE A 679 43.15 -14.80 5.00
N PHE A 680 44.13 -14.13 4.39
CA PHE A 680 45.14 -13.34 5.11
C PHE A 680 45.37 -11.96 4.49
N ARG A 681 45.17 -10.91 5.32
CA ARG A 681 45.49 -9.48 5.09
C ARG A 681 44.52 -8.70 4.19
N GLN A 682 43.53 -8.07 4.80
CA GLN A 682 43.17 -6.70 4.42
C GLN A 682 44.17 -5.73 5.08
N ARG A 683 44.74 -4.83 4.29
CA ARG A 683 45.29 -3.55 4.74
C ARG A 683 44.85 -2.49 3.73
N GLU A 684 44.58 -1.29 4.25
CA GLU A 684 44.30 -0.07 3.50
C GLU A 684 45.42 0.22 2.49
N PHE A 685 45.13 0.90 1.37
CA PHE A 685 46.02 1.94 0.83
C PHE A 685 45.29 2.93 -0.10
N ASN A 686 45.73 4.19 -0.05
CA ASN A 686 45.23 5.30 -0.87
C ASN A 686 45.76 5.22 -2.31
N PHE A 687 44.98 5.71 -3.28
CA PHE A 687 45.40 5.85 -4.68
C PHE A 687 46.36 7.04 -4.89
N LYS A 688 47.66 6.78 -4.99
CA LYS A 688 48.65 7.49 -5.83
C LYS A 688 50.02 6.85 -5.64
N TYR A 689 50.74 6.58 -6.74
CA TYR A 689 51.87 5.62 -6.83
C TYR A 689 51.37 4.18 -6.59
N GLU A 690 51.72 3.13 -7.36
CA GLU A 690 52.78 2.96 -8.38
C GLU A 690 52.24 2.27 -9.66
N LYS A 691 52.57 2.80 -10.85
CA LYS A 691 52.51 2.00 -12.11
C LYS A 691 53.82 1.23 -12.33
N GLU A 692 54.91 1.76 -11.78
CA GLU A 692 56.27 1.28 -11.96
C GLU A 692 56.56 0.02 -11.13
N ASP A 693 56.09 -0.06 -9.87
CA ASP A 693 56.28 -1.26 -9.03
C ASP A 693 55.47 -2.46 -9.51
N LEU A 694 54.26 -2.25 -10.06
CA LEU A 694 53.50 -3.33 -10.70
C LEU A 694 54.25 -3.87 -11.94
N LEU A 695 54.82 -2.99 -12.75
CA LEU A 695 55.66 -3.37 -13.90
C LEU A 695 56.99 -4.01 -13.44
N ALA A 696 57.58 -3.58 -12.33
CA ALA A 696 58.80 -4.14 -11.75
C ALA A 696 58.56 -5.49 -11.05
N ALA A 697 57.35 -5.76 -10.56
CA ALA A 697 56.91 -7.06 -10.09
C ALA A 697 56.73 -8.03 -11.28
N ILE A 698 55.96 -7.63 -12.30
CA ILE A 698 55.73 -8.40 -13.52
C ILE A 698 57.05 -8.71 -14.25
N ARG A 699 57.97 -7.74 -14.34
CA ARG A 699 59.30 -7.93 -14.95
C ARG A 699 60.15 -8.94 -14.16
N ARG A 700 60.09 -8.94 -12.82
CA ARG A 700 60.75 -9.95 -11.98
C ARG A 700 60.19 -11.33 -12.21
N GLU A 701 58.87 -11.46 -12.21
CA GLU A 701 58.16 -12.73 -12.36
C GLU A 701 58.43 -13.35 -13.75
N ILE A 702 58.45 -12.53 -14.81
CA ILE A 702 58.84 -12.97 -16.16
C ILE A 702 60.33 -13.37 -16.23
N LEU A 703 61.22 -12.60 -15.59
CA LEU A 703 62.66 -12.91 -15.57
C LEU A 703 62.94 -14.22 -14.81
N GLU A 704 62.23 -14.47 -13.70
CA GLU A 704 62.35 -15.69 -12.90
C GLU A 704 61.76 -16.93 -13.60
N GLU A 705 60.62 -16.81 -14.32
CA GLU A 705 60.03 -17.95 -15.03
C GLU A 705 60.67 -18.23 -16.42
N THR A 706 61.21 -17.22 -17.10
CA THR A 706 61.66 -17.35 -18.50
C THR A 706 63.15 -17.12 -18.75
N GLY A 707 63.86 -16.49 -17.80
CA GLY A 707 65.27 -16.13 -17.93
C GLY A 707 65.56 -14.97 -18.90
N VAL A 708 64.52 -14.25 -19.36
CA VAL A 708 64.64 -13.13 -20.31
C VAL A 708 64.25 -11.82 -19.64
N ASP A 709 65.14 -10.83 -19.67
CA ASP A 709 64.87 -9.49 -19.14
C ASP A 709 64.25 -8.59 -20.21
N ILE A 710 63.13 -7.93 -19.86
CA ILE A 710 62.39 -7.04 -20.78
C ILE A 710 62.75 -5.59 -20.43
N ILE A 711 63.58 -4.98 -21.27
CA ILE A 711 63.96 -3.56 -21.18
C ILE A 711 62.89 -2.70 -21.86
N GLN A 712 62.43 -1.65 -21.18
CA GLN A 712 61.44 -0.70 -21.68
C GLN A 712 62.11 0.41 -22.53
N PRO A 713 61.59 0.76 -23.72
CA PRO A 713 61.97 1.99 -24.43
C PRO A 713 61.17 3.19 -23.90
N ASP A 714 61.83 4.35 -23.82
CA ASP A 714 61.20 5.62 -23.50
C ASP A 714 60.19 6.05 -24.58
N ILE A 715 59.05 6.61 -24.16
CA ILE A 715 58.06 7.22 -25.06
C ILE A 715 58.10 8.73 -24.89
N GLU A 716 58.94 9.38 -25.68
CA GLU A 716 58.77 10.80 -26.00
C GLU A 716 57.55 11.02 -26.91
N THR A 717 56.97 12.21 -26.82
CA THR A 717 55.88 12.71 -27.64
C THR A 717 56.19 12.74 -29.13
N ARG A 718 55.22 12.37 -29.98
CA ARG A 718 55.05 12.98 -31.32
C ARG A 718 53.63 12.89 -31.88
N TYR A 719 53.05 14.06 -32.13
CA TYR A 719 51.93 14.28 -33.06
C TYR A 719 52.37 14.06 -34.52
N LEU A 720 51.42 13.66 -35.38
CA LEU A 720 51.17 14.11 -36.78
C LEU A 720 50.73 12.96 -37.70
N GLY A 721 49.75 13.22 -38.57
CA GLY A 721 49.48 12.38 -39.75
C GLY A 721 48.00 12.23 -40.12
N ASN A 722 47.42 13.22 -40.82
CA ASN A 722 46.28 12.97 -41.71
C ASN A 722 46.74 12.10 -42.89
N ASP A 723 45.89 11.22 -43.41
CA ASP A 723 45.82 11.04 -44.86
C ASP A 723 44.46 10.51 -45.32
N GLU A 724 43.78 11.29 -46.17
CA GLU A 724 42.62 10.83 -46.93
C GLU A 724 43.10 10.01 -48.13
N LYS A 725 42.84 8.70 -48.16
CA LYS A 725 42.71 7.90 -49.39
C LYS A 725 42.21 6.50 -49.08
N LEU A 726 40.93 6.25 -49.38
CA LEU A 726 40.40 5.01 -50.00
C LEU A 726 38.85 5.07 -50.04
N ARG A 727 38.32 5.97 -50.87
CA ARG A 727 37.06 5.71 -51.59
C ARG A 727 37.40 5.24 -53.00
N GLU A 728 36.42 4.59 -53.63
CA GLU A 728 36.39 4.07 -55.01
C GLU A 728 36.87 2.62 -55.25
N LYS A 729 35.89 1.70 -55.17
CA LYS A 729 35.70 0.63 -56.17
C LYS A 729 34.24 0.16 -56.21
N ASP A 730 33.41 0.95 -56.90
CA ASP A 730 32.52 0.51 -57.99
C ASP A 730 32.60 -1.01 -58.37
N LYS A 731 31.52 -1.75 -58.72
CA LYS A 731 30.32 -1.37 -59.50
C LYS A 731 29.25 -2.52 -59.58
N ILE A 732 27.98 -2.15 -59.81
CA ILE A 732 26.96 -2.78 -60.74
C ILE A 732 26.10 -4.01 -60.32
N THR A 733 24.80 -3.73 -60.06
CA THR A 733 23.48 -4.37 -60.45
C THR A 733 23.23 -5.90 -60.25
N THR A 734 22.00 -6.45 -60.10
CA THR A 734 20.76 -6.22 -60.92
C THR A 734 19.46 -6.87 -60.34
N HIS A 735 18.35 -6.12 -60.37
CA HIS A 735 16.89 -6.49 -60.49
C HIS A 735 16.05 -7.28 -59.44
N VAL A 736 15.05 -6.56 -58.89
CA VAL A 736 13.57 -6.76 -59.00
C VAL A 736 12.95 -8.16 -58.84
N PHE A 737 12.04 -8.31 -57.87
CA PHE A 737 10.64 -8.73 -58.11
C PHE A 737 9.68 -8.19 -57.04
N TYR A 738 8.67 -7.43 -57.49
CA TYR A 738 7.45 -7.10 -56.73
C TYR A 738 6.36 -8.09 -57.16
N VAL A 739 5.62 -8.67 -56.21
CA VAL A 739 4.30 -9.29 -56.45
C VAL A 739 3.40 -8.94 -55.26
N GLU A 740 2.28 -8.30 -55.54
CA GLU A 740 1.23 -8.02 -54.56
C GLU A 740 0.45 -9.29 -54.21
N MET A 741 0.08 -9.46 -52.93
CA MET A 741 -1.21 -10.04 -52.58
C MET A 741 -1.87 -9.26 -51.45
N SER A 742 -3.07 -8.78 -51.77
CA SER A 742 -4.00 -7.97 -50.98
C SER A 742 -4.15 -8.33 -49.49
N VAL A 743 -4.07 -7.32 -48.63
CA VAL A 743 -4.84 -7.25 -47.38
C VAL A 743 -5.97 -6.23 -47.59
N SER A 744 -7.22 -6.64 -47.32
CA SER A 744 -8.40 -5.77 -47.44
C SER A 744 -9.23 -5.80 -46.16
N LYS A 745 -9.84 -4.66 -45.82
CA LYS A 745 -10.65 -4.37 -44.61
C LYS A 745 -9.81 -4.35 -43.32
N TYR A 746 -9.52 -3.20 -42.70
CA TYR A 746 -10.48 -2.19 -42.22
C TYR A 746 -10.03 -0.75 -42.58
N LYS A 747 -11.00 0.16 -42.78
CA LYS A 747 -10.71 1.60 -42.99
C LYS A 747 -10.69 2.36 -41.66
N PRO A 748 -9.71 3.25 -41.41
CA PRO A 748 -9.75 4.20 -40.31
C PRO A 748 -10.78 5.31 -40.57
N TRP A 749 -11.26 5.93 -39.49
CA TRP A 749 -12.14 7.09 -39.52
C TRP A 749 -11.29 8.36 -39.55
N SER A 750 -11.51 9.25 -40.51
CA SER A 750 -10.79 10.53 -40.67
C SER A 750 -11.73 11.73 -40.50
N PRO A 751 -11.26 12.86 -39.94
CA PRO A 751 -12.11 14.00 -39.61
C PRO A 751 -12.23 14.99 -40.78
N GLU A 752 -13.44 15.18 -41.34
CA GLU A 752 -13.73 16.25 -42.31
C GLU A 752 -15.25 16.38 -42.52
N THR A 753 -15.88 17.39 -41.90
CA THR A 753 -16.80 18.36 -42.55
C THR A 753 -17.49 19.26 -41.50
N GLU A 754 -17.25 20.56 -41.63
CA GLU A 754 -17.95 21.64 -40.94
C GLU A 754 -18.84 22.38 -41.97
N SER A 755 -19.85 23.13 -41.50
CA SER A 755 -20.84 23.91 -42.29
C SER A 755 -21.84 23.03 -43.10
N TYR A 756 -23.14 23.30 -43.22
CA TYR A 756 -23.98 24.49 -43.01
C TYR A 756 -25.38 24.06 -42.44
N LEU A 757 -26.34 24.90 -42.05
CA LEU A 757 -26.55 26.36 -42.19
C LEU A 757 -27.30 26.93 -40.95
N THR A 758 -27.51 28.24 -40.94
CA THR A 758 -28.09 29.12 -39.90
C THR A 758 -29.62 29.21 -39.84
N SER A 759 -30.19 29.61 -38.69
CA SER A 759 -30.86 30.93 -38.54
C SER A 759 -31.60 31.13 -37.20
N CYS A 760 -31.20 32.15 -36.42
CA CYS A 760 -32.05 33.19 -35.85
C CYS A 760 -31.19 34.24 -35.10
N SER A 761 -31.49 35.50 -35.36
CA SER A 761 -30.68 36.71 -35.17
C SER A 761 -30.26 37.08 -33.73
N ILE A 762 -29.08 37.70 -33.63
CA ILE A 762 -28.73 38.70 -32.61
C ILE A 762 -29.39 40.03 -33.00
N ASP A 763 -29.86 40.79 -32.01
CA ASP A 763 -29.91 42.26 -32.09
C ASP A 763 -29.36 42.86 -30.78
N GLU A 764 -28.78 44.05 -30.94
CA GLU A 764 -27.81 44.79 -30.13
C GLU A 764 -28.25 45.21 -28.70
N ILE A 765 -27.29 45.48 -27.80
CA ILE A 765 -26.89 46.84 -27.34
C ILE A 765 -25.93 46.80 -26.11
N ASN A 766 -24.73 47.34 -26.33
CA ASN A 766 -23.82 48.11 -25.46
C ASN A 766 -23.62 47.86 -23.93
N GLN A 767 -22.34 47.57 -23.64
CA GLN A 767 -21.39 48.34 -22.80
C GLN A 767 -21.53 48.50 -21.26
N ASP A 768 -20.35 48.33 -20.67
CA ASP A 768 -19.73 49.06 -19.57
C ASP A 768 -19.86 48.65 -18.10
N SER A 769 -18.70 48.77 -17.45
CA SER A 769 -18.44 48.91 -16.01
C SER A 769 -18.61 47.66 -15.13
N LEU A 770 -17.49 46.97 -14.87
CA LEU A 770 -16.73 47.07 -13.60
C LEU A 770 -15.72 45.91 -13.44
N LYS A 771 -14.42 46.23 -13.40
CA LYS A 771 -13.41 45.38 -12.74
C LYS A 771 -13.36 45.77 -11.25
N PRO A 772 -13.22 44.83 -10.30
CA PRO A 772 -12.72 45.12 -8.97
C PRO A 772 -11.19 44.97 -8.94
N GLU A 773 -10.50 45.99 -8.40
CA GLU A 773 -9.08 45.91 -8.03
C GLU A 773 -8.91 45.24 -6.66
N GLU A 774 -7.72 44.72 -6.38
CA GLU A 774 -7.37 44.13 -5.09
C GLU A 774 -6.93 45.22 -4.09
N GLU A 775 -7.53 45.26 -2.90
CA GLU A 775 -6.99 46.02 -1.76
C GLU A 775 -6.84 45.14 -0.51
N HIS A 776 -5.69 45.27 0.16
CA HIS A 776 -5.39 44.62 1.43
C HIS A 776 -6.28 45.14 2.57
N VAL A 777 -6.70 44.26 3.49
CA VAL A 777 -7.42 44.66 4.72
C VAL A 777 -6.78 44.03 5.97
N GLU A 778 -6.42 44.89 6.92
CA GLU A 778 -5.79 44.56 8.20
C GLU A 778 -6.74 43.90 9.24
N PRO A 779 -6.20 43.21 10.27
CA PRO A 779 -6.95 42.30 11.14
C PRO A 779 -7.74 42.98 12.28
N GLN A 780 -8.42 44.10 12.04
CA GLN A 780 -9.27 44.77 13.06
C GLN A 780 -10.78 44.49 12.94
N ASN A 781 -11.25 43.89 11.84
CA ASN A 781 -12.69 43.77 11.55
C ASN A 781 -13.40 42.49 12.04
N ARG A 782 -12.77 41.64 12.87
CA ARG A 782 -13.40 40.39 13.34
C ARG A 782 -14.63 40.64 14.24
N ALA A 783 -14.57 41.62 15.14
CA ALA A 783 -15.69 42.04 15.98
C ALA A 783 -16.82 42.74 15.18
N THR A 784 -16.47 43.41 14.07
CA THR A 784 -17.44 44.04 13.16
C THR A 784 -18.15 42.99 12.31
N ALA A 785 -17.43 41.95 11.86
CA ALA A 785 -17.99 40.81 11.15
C ALA A 785 -18.94 39.98 12.03
N GLU A 786 -18.62 39.75 13.30
CA GLU A 786 -19.55 39.12 14.25
C GLU A 786 -20.81 39.96 14.53
N LYS A 787 -20.69 41.30 14.51
CA LYS A 787 -21.87 42.19 14.52
C LYS A 787 -22.69 42.09 13.25
N LEU A 788 -22.08 42.07 12.06
CA LEU A 788 -22.80 41.91 10.78
C LEU A 788 -23.47 40.53 10.68
N ALA A 789 -22.80 39.46 11.07
CA ALA A 789 -23.34 38.10 11.10
C ALA A 789 -24.55 37.97 12.05
N ASN A 790 -24.54 38.68 13.18
CA ASN A 790 -25.71 38.78 14.06
C ASN A 790 -26.82 39.70 13.51
N THR A 791 -26.50 40.64 12.61
CA THR A 791 -27.47 41.56 11.99
C THR A 791 -28.20 40.93 10.79
N LEU A 792 -27.61 39.91 10.15
CA LEU A 792 -28.24 39.14 9.06
C LEU A 792 -29.21 38.04 9.55
N ARG A 793 -29.42 37.90 10.87
CA ARG A 793 -30.62 37.24 11.38
C ARG A 793 -31.78 38.21 11.34
N PHE A 794 -32.54 38.23 10.24
CA PHE A 794 -33.87 38.82 10.24
C PHE A 794 -34.67 38.28 11.43
N PRO A 795 -35.07 39.10 12.42
CA PRO A 795 -36.17 38.71 13.26
C PRO A 795 -37.38 38.71 12.35
N MET A 796 -37.83 37.53 11.90
CA MET A 796 -39.21 37.42 11.42
C MET A 796 -40.06 38.01 12.55
N ALA A 797 -40.74 39.13 12.27
CA ALA A 797 -41.85 39.58 13.09
C ALA A 797 -42.73 38.36 13.37
N ASN A 798 -43.36 38.23 14.55
CA ASN A 798 -44.09 37.01 14.94
C ASN A 798 -45.37 36.85 14.09
N LYS A 799 -45.18 36.57 12.81
CA LYS A 799 -46.12 36.68 11.70
C LYS A 799 -46.57 35.28 11.41
N CYS A 800 -47.88 35.03 11.51
CA CYS A 800 -48.40 33.72 11.18
C CYS A 800 -48.20 33.46 9.68
N GLN A 801 -47.46 32.40 9.34
CA GLN A 801 -47.20 32.04 7.94
C GLN A 801 -48.49 31.61 7.19
N LEU A 802 -49.60 31.39 7.92
CA LEU A 802 -50.88 30.95 7.38
C LEU A 802 -51.84 32.10 7.04
N CYS A 803 -51.92 33.14 7.90
CA CYS A 803 -52.83 34.29 7.71
C CYS A 803 -52.12 35.66 7.62
N GLN A 804 -50.79 35.69 7.74
CA GLN A 804 -49.95 36.88 7.68
C GLN A 804 -50.15 37.90 8.84
N GLU A 805 -50.97 37.59 9.86
CA GLU A 805 -51.16 38.41 11.07
C GLU A 805 -49.87 38.50 11.92
N ILE A 806 -49.49 39.71 12.35
CA ILE A 806 -48.28 39.98 13.14
C ILE A 806 -48.62 40.07 14.63
N LEU A 807 -47.89 39.34 15.47
CA LEU A 807 -48.16 39.20 16.90
C LEU A 807 -47.00 39.70 17.77
N SER A 808 -47.33 40.07 19.01
CA SER A 808 -46.35 40.70 19.92
C SER A 808 -45.36 39.73 20.59
N SER A 809 -45.50 38.41 20.42
CA SER A 809 -44.52 37.42 20.89
C SER A 809 -44.72 36.04 20.26
N GLN A 810 -43.66 35.22 20.23
CA GLN A 810 -43.72 33.83 19.76
C GLN A 810 -44.73 32.98 20.56
N LYS A 811 -44.90 33.25 21.87
CA LYS A 811 -45.90 32.58 22.70
C LYS A 811 -47.34 32.92 22.26
N LYS A 812 -47.62 34.19 21.91
CA LYS A 812 -48.90 34.58 21.31
C LYS A 812 -49.08 33.98 19.92
N LEU A 813 -48.01 33.85 19.13
CA LEU A 813 -48.03 33.22 17.81
C LEU A 813 -48.39 31.72 17.87
N VAL A 814 -47.81 30.95 18.80
CA VAL A 814 -48.22 29.54 19.06
C VAL A 814 -49.69 29.45 19.50
N ILE A 815 -50.16 30.38 20.35
CA ILE A 815 -51.56 30.40 20.80
C ILE A 815 -52.51 30.76 19.65
N HIS A 816 -52.15 31.75 18.83
CA HIS A 816 -52.89 32.14 17.64
C HIS A 816 -53.02 30.96 16.66
N GLU A 817 -51.93 30.26 16.31
CA GLU A 817 -52.00 29.08 15.44
C GLU A 817 -52.94 28.01 16.00
N ARG A 818 -52.85 27.73 17.31
CA ARG A 818 -53.70 26.71 17.97
C ARG A 818 -55.18 27.06 18.01
N ILE A 819 -55.54 28.34 17.99
CA ILE A 819 -56.94 28.82 18.07
C ILE A 819 -57.50 29.10 16.67
N LYS A 820 -56.83 29.93 15.88
CA LYS A 820 -57.29 30.37 14.54
C LYS A 820 -57.02 29.34 13.45
N HIS A 821 -55.98 28.50 13.60
CA HIS A 821 -55.54 27.52 12.60
C HIS A 821 -55.53 26.08 13.15
N ARG A 822 -56.40 25.78 14.12
CA ARG A 822 -56.51 24.49 14.83
C ARG A 822 -56.57 23.25 13.93
N ASN A 823 -57.11 23.39 12.72
CA ASN A 823 -57.26 22.32 11.73
C ASN A 823 -56.32 22.43 10.51
N ASN A 824 -55.20 23.15 10.63
CA ASN A 824 -54.31 23.40 9.50
C ASN A 824 -53.70 22.12 8.89
N LYS A 825 -53.90 21.94 7.59
CA LYS A 825 -53.24 20.95 6.73
C LYS A 825 -52.21 21.58 5.75
N ILE A 826 -52.16 22.91 5.65
CA ILE A 826 -51.31 23.61 4.69
C ILE A 826 -49.88 23.65 5.21
N ILE A 827 -48.96 23.10 4.42
CA ILE A 827 -47.52 23.09 4.66
C ILE A 827 -46.90 24.11 3.69
N PRO A 828 -46.48 25.32 4.14
CA PRO A 828 -46.06 26.39 3.24
C PRO A 828 -44.88 26.01 2.33
N HIS A 829 -43.99 25.15 2.82
CA HIS A 829 -42.83 24.64 2.08
C HIS A 829 -43.05 23.30 1.37
N ARG A 830 -44.31 22.83 1.21
CA ARG A 830 -44.62 21.51 0.60
C ARG A 830 -43.97 21.28 -0.77
N LYS A 831 -43.82 22.34 -1.57
CA LYS A 831 -43.18 22.32 -2.89
C LYS A 831 -41.67 22.06 -2.86
N LEU A 832 -41.03 22.24 -1.69
CA LEU A 832 -39.61 21.98 -1.47
C LEU A 832 -39.33 20.55 -0.97
N LEU A 833 -40.38 19.79 -0.61
CA LEU A 833 -40.24 18.40 -0.17
C LEU A 833 -40.18 17.47 -1.39
N ILE A 834 -38.98 16.94 -1.66
CA ILE A 834 -38.73 15.95 -2.72
C ILE A 834 -39.59 14.71 -2.48
N GLN A 835 -40.24 14.21 -3.53
CA GLN A 835 -41.03 12.99 -3.47
C GLN A 835 -40.13 11.78 -3.17
N PRO A 836 -40.39 11.00 -2.11
CA PRO A 836 -39.57 9.84 -1.77
C PRO A 836 -39.79 8.68 -2.75
N SER A 837 -38.77 7.81 -2.91
CA SER A 837 -38.90 6.60 -3.73
C SER A 837 -39.74 5.52 -3.03
N LEU A 838 -40.28 4.58 -3.81
CA LEU A 838 -41.05 3.45 -3.26
C LEU A 838 -40.22 2.63 -2.26
N GLU A 839 -38.95 2.37 -2.57
CA GLU A 839 -37.99 1.69 -1.68
C GLU A 839 -37.85 2.39 -0.33
N GLN A 840 -37.71 3.73 -0.33
CA GLN A 840 -37.59 4.52 0.89
C GLN A 840 -38.88 4.48 1.72
N ILE A 841 -40.04 4.54 1.06
CA ILE A 841 -41.35 4.43 1.72
C ILE A 841 -41.46 3.07 2.41
N THR A 842 -41.20 1.97 1.70
CA THR A 842 -41.24 0.60 2.24
C THR A 842 -40.28 0.41 3.41
N PHE A 843 -39.02 0.86 3.28
CA PHE A 843 -38.03 0.76 4.36
C PHE A 843 -38.50 1.42 5.67
N TYR A 844 -39.06 2.64 5.60
CA TYR A 844 -39.55 3.33 6.80
C TYR A 844 -40.88 2.75 7.32
N GLN A 845 -41.73 2.15 6.47
CA GLN A 845 -42.90 1.37 6.89
C GLN A 845 -42.48 0.10 7.66
N ASP A 846 -41.53 -0.67 7.14
CA ASP A 846 -41.02 -1.88 7.78
C ASP A 846 -40.31 -1.59 9.11
N ALA A 847 -39.43 -0.60 9.13
CA ALA A 847 -38.77 -0.14 10.36
C ALA A 847 -39.79 0.26 11.43
N PHE A 848 -40.90 0.90 11.02
CA PHE A 848 -41.99 1.26 11.91
C PHE A 848 -42.71 0.02 12.48
N ILE A 849 -43.07 -0.95 11.64
CA ILE A 849 -43.70 -2.21 12.04
C ILE A 849 -42.81 -2.98 13.02
N VAL A 850 -41.52 -3.14 12.71
CA VAL A 850 -40.54 -3.83 13.55
C VAL A 850 -40.43 -3.19 14.92
N LEU A 851 -40.37 -1.85 15.00
CA LEU A 851 -40.25 -1.13 16.28
C LEU A 851 -41.52 -1.19 17.12
N VAL A 852 -42.72 -1.08 16.51
CA VAL A 852 -43.99 -1.29 17.21
C VAL A 852 -44.06 -2.72 17.76
N LYS A 853 -43.79 -3.73 16.91
CA LYS A 853 -43.77 -5.15 17.31
C LYS A 853 -42.73 -5.45 18.39
N LYS A 854 -41.58 -4.77 18.39
CA LYS A 854 -40.55 -4.88 19.45
C LYS A 854 -41.02 -4.35 20.82
N ARG A 855 -42.00 -3.43 20.85
CA ARG A 855 -42.59 -2.87 22.08
C ARG A 855 -43.87 -3.56 22.57
N LEU A 856 -44.43 -4.49 21.81
CA LEU A 856 -45.48 -5.40 22.29
C LEU A 856 -44.85 -6.38 23.29
N GLY A 857 -45.16 -6.19 24.58
CA GLY A 857 -44.67 -7.02 25.68
C GLY A 857 -45.64 -8.17 25.98
N PHE A 858 -45.10 -9.34 26.34
CA PHE A 858 -45.86 -10.57 26.52
C PHE A 858 -46.21 -10.91 27.98
N SER A 859 -45.85 -10.05 28.94
CA SER A 859 -46.24 -10.22 30.35
C SER A 859 -47.57 -9.53 30.64
N ARG A 860 -48.42 -10.09 31.50
CA ARG A 860 -49.67 -9.45 31.98
C ARG A 860 -49.47 -8.08 32.67
N HIS A 861 -48.23 -7.71 33.00
CA HIS A 861 -47.87 -6.35 33.49
C HIS A 861 -47.44 -5.39 32.37
N SER A 862 -47.55 -5.79 31.09
CA SER A 862 -47.15 -4.98 29.93
C SER A 862 -48.24 -4.03 29.44
N ILE A 863 -49.44 -4.08 30.02
CA ILE A 863 -50.61 -3.32 29.59
C ILE A 863 -50.37 -1.81 29.77
N GLY A 864 -50.78 -1.01 28.78
CA GLY A 864 -50.80 0.46 28.87
C GLY A 864 -50.04 1.18 27.75
N ALA A 865 -49.92 2.50 27.89
CA ALA A 865 -49.34 3.37 26.87
C ALA A 865 -47.86 3.06 26.59
N LYS A 866 -47.54 2.91 25.31
CA LYS A 866 -46.19 2.72 24.74
C LYS A 866 -45.84 3.89 23.85
N GLN A 867 -44.54 4.12 23.72
CA GLN A 867 -43.96 5.07 22.78
C GLN A 867 -42.80 4.41 22.03
N VAL A 868 -42.79 4.58 20.71
CA VAL A 868 -41.62 4.35 19.84
C VAL A 868 -41.21 5.67 19.22
N SER A 869 -39.93 5.84 18.98
CA SER A 869 -39.39 7.00 18.26
C SER A 869 -38.28 6.54 17.31
N ILE A 870 -38.23 7.13 16.12
CA ILE A 870 -37.15 6.96 15.15
C ILE A 870 -36.47 8.32 15.01
N HIS A 871 -35.21 8.39 15.42
CA HIS A 871 -34.35 9.55 15.21
C HIS A 871 -33.85 9.56 13.76
N ALA A 872 -33.56 10.75 13.23
CA ALA A 872 -33.23 10.96 11.81
C ALA A 872 -34.31 10.52 10.79
N PHE A 873 -35.60 10.57 11.18
CA PHE A 873 -36.70 10.28 10.26
C PHE A 873 -36.95 11.45 9.28
N PRO A 874 -36.92 11.25 7.96
CA PRO A 874 -37.07 12.36 6.99
C PRO A 874 -38.45 13.02 7.01
N GLU A 875 -38.47 14.34 6.84
CA GLU A 875 -39.71 15.15 6.82
C GLU A 875 -40.63 14.77 5.65
N ASN A 876 -40.06 14.61 4.45
CA ASN A 876 -40.79 14.26 3.23
C ASN A 876 -41.46 12.87 3.31
N ILE A 877 -40.83 11.89 3.97
CA ILE A 877 -41.42 10.57 4.24
C ILE A 877 -42.66 10.72 5.14
N PHE A 878 -42.56 11.50 6.23
CA PHE A 878 -43.69 11.69 7.15
C PHE A 878 -44.86 12.40 6.46
N VAL A 879 -44.58 13.45 5.69
CA VAL A 879 -45.59 14.19 4.94
C VAL A 879 -46.24 13.30 3.90
N PHE A 880 -45.47 12.58 3.08
CA PHE A 880 -46.01 11.70 2.03
C PHE A 880 -46.91 10.57 2.59
N LEU A 881 -46.54 9.98 3.74
CA LEU A 881 -47.33 8.93 4.37
C LEU A 881 -48.66 9.41 4.97
N PHE A 882 -48.72 10.65 5.48
CA PHE A 882 -49.84 11.09 6.33
C PHE A 882 -50.61 12.33 5.86
N GLU A 883 -50.14 13.11 4.88
CA GLU A 883 -50.76 14.41 4.52
C GLU A 883 -52.24 14.32 4.10
N ASN A 884 -52.59 13.22 3.44
CA ASN A 884 -53.94 12.95 2.95
C ASN A 884 -54.93 12.54 4.07
N GLU A 885 -54.44 12.18 5.26
CA GLU A 885 -55.27 11.61 6.32
C GLU A 885 -56.18 12.65 6.99
N PRO A 886 -57.46 12.34 7.32
CA PRO A 886 -58.40 13.30 7.91
C PRO A 886 -57.89 13.96 9.20
N SER A 887 -57.10 13.24 9.99
CA SER A 887 -56.53 13.65 11.27
C SER A 887 -55.19 14.38 11.17
N PHE A 888 -54.58 14.48 9.98
CA PHE A 888 -53.29 15.16 9.77
C PHE A 888 -53.36 16.65 10.10
N ARG A 889 -52.37 17.16 10.84
CA ARG A 889 -52.24 18.57 11.25
C ARG A 889 -50.78 19.00 11.22
N TYR A 890 -50.52 20.25 10.84
CA TYR A 890 -49.19 20.88 10.86
C TYR A 890 -49.22 22.22 11.59
N SER A 891 -48.26 22.44 12.50
CA SER A 891 -47.94 23.75 13.08
C SER A 891 -46.62 24.27 12.50
N PRO A 892 -46.67 25.31 11.64
CA PRO A 892 -45.49 26.00 11.14
C PRO A 892 -44.55 26.50 12.25
N VAL A 893 -45.11 27.07 13.32
CA VAL A 893 -44.30 27.71 14.38
C VAL A 893 -43.59 26.69 15.27
N GLN A 894 -44.14 25.49 15.42
CA GLN A 894 -43.49 24.41 16.17
C GLN A 894 -42.68 23.45 15.26
N ARG A 895 -42.66 23.66 13.93
CA ARG A 895 -42.20 22.68 12.91
C ARG A 895 -42.58 21.24 13.28
N LYS A 896 -43.87 21.08 13.59
CA LYS A 896 -44.43 19.84 14.13
C LYS A 896 -45.60 19.35 13.29
N TYR A 897 -45.51 18.10 12.87
CA TYR A 897 -46.61 17.36 12.27
C TYR A 897 -47.25 16.45 13.30
N SER A 898 -48.54 16.17 13.15
CA SER A 898 -49.24 15.15 13.92
C SER A 898 -50.37 14.52 13.12
N CYS A 899 -50.56 13.21 13.26
CA CYS A 899 -51.65 12.43 12.68
C CYS A 899 -52.12 11.40 13.71
N PHE A 900 -53.40 11.03 13.73
CA PHE A 900 -53.91 10.02 14.67
C PHE A 900 -54.94 9.09 14.04
N PHE A 901 -55.03 7.88 14.57
CA PHE A 901 -55.95 6.84 14.12
C PHE A 901 -56.69 6.25 15.32
N GLN A 902 -57.98 6.02 15.19
CA GLN A 902 -58.90 5.61 16.25
C GLN A 902 -59.91 4.59 15.71
N GLY A 903 -60.27 3.60 16.52
CA GLY A 903 -61.27 2.59 16.15
C GLY A 903 -60.87 1.69 14.97
N GLU A 904 -61.78 0.80 14.60
CA GLU A 904 -61.59 -0.19 13.53
C GLU A 904 -61.23 0.47 12.18
N ALA A 905 -61.91 1.55 11.81
CA ALA A 905 -61.61 2.30 10.58
C ALA A 905 -60.18 2.88 10.58
N GLY A 906 -59.69 3.32 11.74
CA GLY A 906 -58.30 3.79 11.91
C GLY A 906 -57.28 2.65 11.81
N GLU A 907 -57.61 1.47 12.32
CA GLU A 907 -56.78 0.26 12.21
C GLU A 907 -56.69 -0.21 10.75
N GLN A 908 -57.82 -0.31 10.05
CA GLN A 908 -57.88 -0.67 8.62
C GLN A 908 -57.10 0.34 7.76
N ARG A 909 -57.22 1.64 8.05
CA ARG A 909 -56.47 2.66 7.33
C ARG A 909 -54.96 2.56 7.58
N LEU A 910 -54.54 2.29 8.82
CA LEU A 910 -53.13 2.03 9.11
C LEU A 910 -52.59 0.76 8.43
N LYS A 911 -53.38 -0.33 8.38
CA LYS A 911 -53.00 -1.55 7.62
C LYS A 911 -52.67 -1.23 6.16
N GLN A 912 -53.47 -0.38 5.50
CA GLN A 912 -53.18 0.11 4.14
C GLN A 912 -51.92 1.00 4.08
N LEU A 913 -51.74 1.92 5.04
CA LEU A 913 -50.63 2.86 5.05
C LEU A 913 -49.26 2.24 5.40
N VAL A 914 -49.22 1.05 6.00
CA VAL A 914 -47.97 0.31 6.28
C VAL A 914 -47.80 -0.95 5.42
N ASN A 915 -48.77 -1.24 4.53
CA ASN A 915 -48.74 -2.35 3.57
C ASN A 915 -48.39 -3.72 4.19
N TYR A 916 -48.94 -4.04 5.37
CA TYR A 916 -48.53 -5.23 6.13
C TYR A 916 -49.68 -5.87 6.92
N ASP A 917 -49.91 -7.17 6.66
CA ASP A 917 -50.87 -7.99 7.38
C ASP A 917 -50.46 -8.19 8.83
N ASN A 918 -51.37 -7.95 9.78
CA ASN A 918 -51.12 -8.17 11.20
C ASN A 918 -49.97 -7.31 11.77
N TRP A 919 -49.83 -6.04 11.33
CA TRP A 919 -48.83 -5.12 11.89
C TRP A 919 -49.06 -4.82 13.38
N ASN A 920 -50.32 -4.79 13.80
CA ASN A 920 -50.78 -4.44 15.15
C ASN A 920 -50.68 -5.59 16.17
N VAL A 921 -50.15 -6.75 15.78
CA VAL A 921 -50.10 -7.95 16.62
C VAL A 921 -48.75 -8.68 16.52
N ARG A 922 -48.35 -9.31 17.62
CA ARG A 922 -47.18 -10.18 17.69
C ARG A 922 -47.44 -11.33 18.68
N GLN A 923 -47.03 -12.54 18.33
CA GLN A 923 -47.05 -13.70 19.23
C GLN A 923 -45.64 -14.00 19.77
N ASP A 924 -45.53 -14.41 21.03
CA ASP A 924 -44.31 -14.98 21.57
C ASP A 924 -44.12 -16.43 21.07
N PRO A 925 -42.99 -16.79 20.45
CA PRO A 925 -42.81 -18.12 19.87
C PRO A 925 -42.77 -19.25 20.92
N LYS A 926 -42.38 -18.95 22.17
CA LYS A 926 -42.26 -19.91 23.27
C LYS A 926 -43.50 -19.94 24.16
N LEU A 927 -43.99 -18.76 24.57
CA LEU A 927 -45.10 -18.63 25.52
C LEU A 927 -46.49 -18.65 24.84
N LYS A 928 -46.55 -18.51 23.51
CA LYS A 928 -47.77 -18.41 22.68
C LYS A 928 -48.71 -17.23 23.02
N THR A 929 -48.43 -16.46 24.07
CA THR A 929 -49.10 -15.20 24.41
C THR A 929 -49.05 -14.24 23.23
N ILE A 930 -50.17 -13.53 23.00
CA ILE A 930 -50.30 -12.58 21.90
C ILE A 930 -50.44 -11.16 22.45
N GLY A 931 -49.58 -10.26 22.00
CA GLY A 931 -49.64 -8.83 22.28
C GLY A 931 -50.29 -8.08 21.12
N TYR A 932 -51.15 -7.12 21.44
CA TYR A 932 -51.90 -6.31 20.47
C TYR A 932 -51.72 -4.81 20.71
N VAL A 933 -51.79 -4.02 19.65
CA VAL A 933 -52.02 -2.56 19.73
C VAL A 933 -53.53 -2.32 19.86
N LEU A 934 -53.95 -1.67 20.94
CA LEU A 934 -55.36 -1.33 21.19
C LEU A 934 -55.75 -0.01 20.52
N PHE A 935 -56.85 -0.06 19.77
CA PHE A 935 -57.50 1.08 19.12
C PHE A 935 -58.79 1.54 19.80
N MET A 936 -59.31 0.75 20.75
CA MET A 936 -60.55 1.00 21.49
C MET A 936 -60.47 0.41 22.90
N ASP A 937 -61.25 0.98 23.80
CA ASP A 937 -61.72 0.39 25.06
C ASP A 937 -63.26 0.51 25.09
N ASN A 938 -63.89 0.21 26.24
CA ASN A 938 -65.34 0.30 26.42
C ASN A 938 -65.90 1.72 26.23
N GLU A 939 -65.06 2.77 26.27
CA GLU A 939 -65.42 4.17 26.01
C GLU A 939 -64.90 4.67 24.64
N SER A 940 -64.38 3.76 23.81
CA SER A 940 -63.74 4.03 22.51
C SER A 940 -62.57 5.04 22.58
N SER A 941 -61.85 5.12 23.69
CA SER A 941 -60.95 6.25 24.01
C SER A 941 -59.58 6.22 23.33
N TYR A 942 -59.02 5.03 23.07
CA TYR A 942 -57.62 4.89 22.63
C TYR A 942 -57.36 5.35 21.18
N ARG A 943 -56.13 5.82 20.95
CA ARG A 943 -55.68 6.33 19.65
C ARG A 943 -54.20 6.00 19.42
N VAL A 944 -53.85 5.61 18.20
CA VAL A 944 -52.46 5.58 17.74
C VAL A 944 -52.11 6.96 17.20
N ASN A 945 -51.16 7.64 17.85
CA ASN A 945 -50.79 9.02 17.57
C ASN A 945 -49.37 9.07 17.01
N PHE A 946 -49.23 9.59 15.80
CA PHE A 946 -47.96 9.90 15.16
C PHE A 946 -47.66 11.38 15.32
N SER A 947 -46.42 11.74 15.62
CA SER A 947 -45.94 13.11 15.49
C SER A 947 -44.49 13.17 15.05
N TRP A 948 -44.20 14.07 14.11
CA TRP A 948 -42.84 14.39 13.70
C TRP A 948 -42.46 15.76 14.21
N THR A 949 -41.23 15.89 14.71
CA THR A 949 -40.65 17.15 15.19
C THR A 949 -39.22 17.29 14.70
N GLN A 950 -38.87 18.48 14.22
CA GLN A 950 -37.48 18.85 13.97
C GLN A 950 -36.74 19.05 15.31
N SER A 951 -35.52 18.53 15.39
CA SER A 951 -34.61 18.62 16.54
C SER A 951 -33.23 19.07 16.07
N GLU A 952 -32.61 19.98 16.82
CA GLU A 952 -31.20 20.34 16.60
C GLU A 952 -30.31 19.30 17.26
N PHE A 953 -29.39 18.71 16.50
CA PHE A 953 -28.30 17.88 17.00
C PHE A 953 -26.99 18.65 16.79
N ARG A 954 -26.16 18.76 17.82
CA ARG A 954 -24.89 19.49 17.76
C ARG A 954 -23.72 18.56 17.99
N GLU A 955 -22.78 18.55 17.05
CA GLU A 955 -21.56 17.76 17.12
C GLU A 955 -20.44 18.51 16.37
N ASN A 956 -19.26 18.64 16.99
CA ASN A 956 -18.08 19.33 16.44
C ASN A 956 -18.39 20.73 15.87
N GLU A 957 -19.07 21.56 16.67
CA GLU A 957 -19.59 22.90 16.32
C GLU A 957 -20.58 22.98 15.13
N ARG A 958 -20.88 21.85 14.48
CA ARG A 958 -21.89 21.76 13.42
C ARG A 958 -23.27 21.53 14.03
N ILE A 959 -24.28 22.21 13.49
CA ILE A 959 -25.68 22.06 13.89
C ILE A 959 -26.43 21.31 12.79
N PHE A 960 -26.73 20.04 13.05
CA PHE A 960 -27.54 19.20 12.20
C PHE A 960 -29.03 19.37 12.55
N GLN A 961 -29.87 19.47 11.52
CA GLN A 961 -31.32 19.58 11.68
C GLN A 961 -31.93 18.21 11.39
N CYS A 962 -32.23 17.45 12.45
CA CYS A 962 -32.67 16.07 12.35
C CYS A 962 -34.18 15.96 12.65
N GLY A 963 -34.92 15.27 11.80
CA GLY A 963 -36.30 14.90 12.10
C GLY A 963 -36.37 13.74 13.10
N THR A 964 -37.31 13.79 14.05
CA THR A 964 -37.67 12.65 14.89
C THR A 964 -39.16 12.38 14.74
N VAL A 965 -39.53 11.17 14.29
CA VAL A 965 -40.92 10.69 14.40
C VAL A 965 -41.12 9.96 15.71
N THR A 966 -42.28 10.14 16.31
CA THR A 966 -42.73 9.44 17.51
C THR A 966 -44.12 8.87 17.25
N CYS A 967 -44.31 7.57 17.52
CA CYS A 967 -45.64 6.97 17.63
C CYS A 967 -45.94 6.63 19.10
N LYS A 968 -47.15 6.97 19.53
CA LYS A 968 -47.71 6.59 20.84
C LYS A 968 -48.96 5.74 20.62
N PHE A 969 -49.05 4.62 21.32
CA PHE A 969 -50.15 3.66 21.21
C PHE A 969 -50.38 2.95 22.54
N THR A 970 -51.58 2.42 22.78
CA THR A 970 -51.83 1.53 23.93
C THR A 970 -51.54 0.09 23.50
N ALA A 971 -50.88 -0.69 24.35
CA ALA A 971 -50.68 -2.11 24.13
C ALA A 971 -51.34 -2.94 25.24
N ASP A 972 -51.77 -4.15 24.88
CA ASP A 972 -52.34 -5.15 25.78
C ASP A 972 -51.83 -6.56 25.41
N SER A 973 -51.90 -7.50 26.35
CA SER A 973 -51.37 -8.85 26.26
C SER A 973 -52.42 -9.87 26.70
N GLY A 974 -52.98 -10.61 25.75
CA GLY A 974 -54.03 -11.59 26.02
C GLY A 974 -53.48 -13.00 26.22
N GLU A 975 -53.91 -13.64 27.31
CA GLU A 975 -54.13 -15.09 27.34
C GLU A 975 -55.62 -15.34 27.13
N PHE A 976 -56.05 -15.35 25.88
CA PHE A 976 -57.39 -15.76 25.50
C PHE A 976 -57.28 -16.82 24.41
N SER A 977 -57.84 -17.99 24.70
CA SER A 977 -58.12 -19.01 23.70
C SER A 977 -59.13 -18.45 22.71
N GLN A 978 -58.69 -18.12 21.49
CA GLN A 978 -59.64 -18.04 20.39
C GLN A 978 -60.14 -19.46 20.11
N GLU A 979 -61.45 -19.66 20.20
CA GLU A 979 -62.10 -20.73 19.44
C GLU A 979 -61.71 -20.57 17.96
N PRO A 980 -61.48 -21.68 17.23
CA PRO A 980 -60.81 -21.62 15.94
C PRO A 980 -61.68 -20.89 14.91
N VAL A 981 -61.19 -19.76 14.40
CA VAL A 981 -61.66 -19.19 13.15
C VAL A 981 -61.36 -20.20 12.06
N ILE A 982 -62.41 -20.86 11.55
CA ILE A 982 -62.32 -21.92 10.55
C ILE A 982 -61.65 -21.38 9.28
N SER A 983 -60.53 -21.98 8.92
CA SER A 983 -59.88 -21.78 7.64
C SER A 983 -60.77 -22.28 6.50
N GLN A 984 -61.21 -21.40 5.60
CA GLN A 984 -61.66 -21.82 4.27
C GLN A 984 -60.44 -22.19 3.40
N ALA A 985 -59.84 -23.34 3.71
CA ALA A 985 -58.97 -24.08 2.81
C ALA A 985 -59.04 -25.58 3.17
N SER A 986 -59.21 -26.43 2.15
CA SER A 986 -59.08 -27.91 2.16
C SER A 986 -60.07 -28.76 3.00
N ASN A 987 -61.25 -28.96 2.39
CA ASN A 987 -61.83 -30.28 2.04
C ASN A 987 -62.27 -31.34 3.08
N LEU A 988 -63.53 -31.79 2.89
CA LEU A 988 -64.10 -33.14 3.09
C LEU A 988 -64.39 -33.68 4.52
N LEU A 989 -65.65 -34.11 4.68
CA LEU A 989 -66.18 -35.26 5.46
C LEU A 989 -66.23 -35.22 7.01
N GLN A 990 -67.43 -34.84 7.48
CA GLN A 990 -68.27 -35.45 8.54
C GLN A 990 -67.82 -35.57 10.01
N VAL A 991 -68.81 -35.26 10.86
CA VAL A 991 -68.85 -35.16 12.32
C VAL A 991 -69.34 -36.47 12.95
N HIS A 992 -68.96 -36.77 14.20
CA HIS A 992 -69.92 -37.24 15.22
C HIS A 992 -69.52 -36.86 16.65
N SER A 993 -70.53 -36.68 17.51
CA SER A 993 -70.50 -35.98 18.80
C SER A 993 -71.08 -36.84 19.95
N ASN A 994 -70.75 -36.54 21.22
CA ASN A 994 -71.74 -36.27 22.30
C ASN A 994 -71.19 -36.12 23.77
N LYS A 995 -71.78 -35.13 24.49
CA LYS A 995 -72.24 -35.11 25.92
C LYS A 995 -71.28 -35.03 27.15
N ASN A 996 -71.16 -33.79 27.66
CA ASN A 996 -71.38 -33.23 29.03
C ASN A 996 -70.68 -33.69 30.37
N PRO A 997 -70.43 -32.75 31.34
CA PRO A 997 -69.68 -32.90 32.63
C PRO A 997 -70.62 -32.74 33.88
N PRO A 998 -70.29 -32.21 35.12
CA PRO A 998 -69.02 -31.83 35.82
C PRO A 998 -68.91 -32.20 37.36
N SER A 999 -67.80 -31.86 38.06
CA SER A 999 -67.80 -31.53 39.53
C SER A 999 -66.51 -30.86 40.15
N ASP A 1000 -66.75 -29.85 41.01
CA ASP A 1000 -66.12 -29.39 42.29
C ASP A 1000 -64.64 -28.88 42.47
N GLY A 1001 -64.48 -27.88 43.37
CA GLY A 1001 -63.21 -27.26 43.88
C GLY A 1001 -63.05 -27.41 45.42
N PRO A 1002 -62.53 -26.45 46.24
CA PRO A 1002 -61.72 -25.23 46.01
C PRO A 1002 -60.52 -24.99 47.02
N ALA A 1003 -59.66 -23.96 46.79
CA ALA A 1003 -58.83 -23.11 47.73
C ALA A 1003 -57.97 -23.75 48.88
N GLN A 1004 -56.89 -23.18 49.48
CA GLN A 1004 -56.20 -21.88 49.52
C GLN A 1004 -54.81 -22.04 50.22
N LYS A 1005 -53.77 -21.20 49.96
CA LYS A 1005 -52.86 -20.56 50.97
C LYS A 1005 -51.65 -19.78 50.39
N ASN A 1006 -51.24 -18.73 51.09
CA ASN A 1006 -50.06 -17.88 50.83
C ASN A 1006 -48.81 -18.36 51.57
N TYR A 1007 -47.61 -18.15 51.01
CA TYR A 1007 -46.32 -18.10 51.75
C TYR A 1007 -45.29 -17.14 51.13
N ARG A 1008 -44.36 -16.68 51.99
CA ARG A 1008 -43.20 -15.77 51.80
C ARG A 1008 -42.32 -15.90 53.06
N PHE A 1009 -41.01 -15.67 53.10
CA PHE A 1009 -39.93 -15.37 52.13
C PHE A 1009 -38.70 -16.24 52.50
N ILE A 1010 -37.58 -16.14 51.78
CA ILE A 1010 -36.23 -15.87 52.37
C ILE A 1010 -35.28 -15.30 51.28
N LEU A 1011 -34.31 -14.49 51.72
CA LEU A 1011 -33.40 -13.58 50.98
C LEU A 1011 -31.97 -14.21 50.86
N PRO A 1012 -30.89 -13.55 50.33
CA PRO A 1012 -30.76 -12.17 49.81
C PRO A 1012 -30.01 -12.00 48.47
N ARG A 1013 -29.99 -10.75 47.95
CA ARG A 1013 -28.94 -10.24 47.03
C ARG A 1013 -27.75 -9.69 47.83
N VAL A 1014 -26.58 -9.59 47.21
CA VAL A 1014 -25.64 -8.47 47.44
C VAL A 1014 -24.92 -8.09 46.13
N PRO A 1015 -24.41 -6.85 45.98
CA PRO A 1015 -24.03 -6.25 44.70
C PRO A 1015 -22.51 -6.13 44.50
N PHE A 1016 -22.09 -5.67 43.31
CA PHE A 1016 -20.76 -5.08 43.13
C PHE A 1016 -20.84 -3.72 42.40
N GLN A 1017 -20.58 -2.66 43.17
CA GLN A 1017 -20.10 -1.36 42.72
C GLN A 1017 -19.15 -0.83 43.81
N GLN A 1018 -18.06 -0.16 43.38
CA GLN A 1018 -16.94 0.37 44.19
C GLN A 1018 -16.01 -0.74 44.75
N ILE A 1019 -14.68 -0.68 44.57
CA ILE A 1019 -13.74 0.34 45.08
C ILE A 1019 -12.46 0.38 44.20
N ASN A 1020 -11.71 1.50 44.27
CA ASN A 1020 -10.39 1.71 43.63
C ASN A 1020 -9.32 0.68 44.02
N ILE A 1021 -8.41 0.37 43.09
CA ILE A 1021 -6.94 0.55 43.19
C ILE A 1021 -6.40 0.59 41.75
#